data_AF-A0A931IV12-F1
#
_entry.id   AF-A0A931IV12-F1
#
_cell.length_a   1.000
_cell.length_b   1.000
_cell.length_c   1.000
_cell.angle_alpha   90.00
_cell.angle_beta   90.00
_cell.angle_gamma   90.00
#
_symmetry.space_group_name_H-M   'P 1'
#
loop_
_entity.id
_entity.type
_entity.pdbx_description
1 polymer ?
#
loop_
_entity_poly.entity_id
_entity_poly.type
_entity_poly.pdbx_seq_one_letter_code
_entity_poly.pdbx_strand_id
1 'polypeptide(L)'
;MSYTDLIISEYVEGSGNNKALEFFNGTGAAIDLAAGGYAIKVYFNGSTTAGLTIPLVGIIPPGGVFVLAHAEAVLGLTPNQTVSFGWFNGDDAIELVKGSGTVIDSIGTVGVDPGSQWGTDLVSTADNTLRRKPTVTQGDTASSDSFDPSLEWEGFATDAFSDLGQYAAAPPPPPSGITVTVSALLALAAEAGGAPGTFRITRSGDLSAPLTVAYGLSGSASEADYGPKLSLSARFEAGQSFVDVSVVPVDDTLLEGTETLTLNLQPGADYSVGATASATVSLADNDMPPPGAPLRISAIQGSGAQSSLVGQVVVIEAIVVGDFQSGGLNGFYVQEDAADWDADPATSEGLFISEGGLQVAVAPGDRVRVEGKVSELISGSSSLTRLSDVTSITVLSTGGPLPAPQVLRFPVASLAQLEALEGMRVVIPDALTVTGLEGLSEYGEVLLSSSGPSNQPGTDARLDTYTQFNAPSIEGFAAYQSEIALRTLVVDDGSTSRFPATVLYGRNGEPFSAVNPLRGGDTVSGLIGILDDRYASGDLGHYRLQPTAPVSFQGDNPRTAVPDVGGTLKVASFNVLNFFNGDGAGTGFPTARGADSLTEFQRQRDKIVSAILGLGADVVGLIELENDGYGATSAIQALVDAMNQQAGAGTYTFINPGLPQIGSDAIAVGILYKPAAVRPVGAAAILDSSFVDPDGGGFNSTVQRPSLAQTFEALSNGARFTAVVNHLKSKGTSAGGVGDSDLGDGQGLSNGTRTRAAETLADWLATDPTQSGDPDFLLLGDLNAYAQEDPLRALVAGADNRVGTADDLLPLEGGTSYSYAFDGQWGALDHALATQSLARQVTGAAIWHLNADESASLDYNVESKSPAQLQSLYAPDPYRSSDHDPVVIGLQLTRKGVLRTGTAMDDVLLGTADDDTLMGGSGADRLEGGPGHDVLDGGEGNDLLVSDSGSDTLDGGAGFDIAFIGGSTAASLNLKTGIGTLGSATLSLSGIEAIRGSSAADTFTGLDGPDNLPGEVFKGAGGNDTISGGSGIDRAEFSGKFSDYQIARKPGTMEITVSHKNNGADGIDSLNSIELLVFQDRVIGFGQRAEEVARVAFVLWNPAIYNVPELFAAGLSFYTNEYAYTLNDLCKVALIFRPEKTAQELVATLLANTPGTTKTAAQLYAIMDANGGQSSQTGWAAAIEAMALDAATSAQLDLMGVAQNGLAATYNWGTQPCFWPLVGG
;
A
#
# COMPACT_ATOMS: atom_id res chain seq x y z
N MET A 1 13.87 -38.23 17.33
CA MET A 1 15.34 -38.29 17.17
C MET A 1 15.94 -38.03 18.54
N SER A 2 17.17 -38.46 18.83
CA SER A 2 17.76 -38.33 20.18
C SER A 2 19.19 -37.84 20.09
N TYR A 3 19.47 -36.73 20.77
CA TYR A 3 20.82 -36.19 20.89
C TYR A 3 21.71 -37.17 21.66
N THR A 4 22.88 -37.46 21.11
CA THR A 4 23.86 -38.38 21.69
C THR A 4 24.84 -37.68 22.62
N ASP A 5 25.02 -36.37 22.45
CA ASP A 5 25.90 -35.50 23.22
C ASP A 5 25.43 -34.03 23.10
N LEU A 6 26.24 -33.07 23.54
CA LEU A 6 26.00 -31.63 23.27
C LEU A 6 26.07 -31.31 21.77
N ILE A 7 25.44 -30.21 21.36
CA ILE A 7 25.65 -29.56 20.05
C ILE A 7 25.94 -28.08 20.25
N ILE A 8 26.59 -27.44 19.28
CA ILE A 8 26.60 -25.98 19.15
C ILE A 8 25.23 -25.59 18.58
N SER A 9 24.48 -24.79 19.34
CA SER A 9 23.11 -24.35 19.01
C SER A 9 23.06 -22.95 18.41
N GLU A 10 24.00 -22.07 18.78
CA GLU A 10 24.11 -20.73 18.21
C GLU A 10 25.59 -20.31 18.13
N TYR A 11 25.96 -19.64 17.05
CA TYR A 11 27.25 -19.04 16.80
C TYR A 11 27.02 -17.55 16.48
N VAL A 12 27.79 -16.67 17.11
CA VAL A 12 27.62 -15.22 16.96
C VAL A 12 28.96 -14.57 16.62
N GLU A 13 29.07 -14.02 15.41
CA GLU A 13 30.04 -12.97 15.08
C GLU A 13 29.29 -11.65 14.90
N GLY A 14 28.99 -11.00 16.02
CA GLY A 14 28.40 -9.66 16.06
C GLY A 14 29.45 -8.56 15.98
N SER A 15 29.00 -7.31 16.14
CA SER A 15 29.86 -6.14 15.99
C SER A 15 30.92 -6.04 17.10
N GLY A 16 32.16 -5.74 16.71
CA GLY A 16 33.29 -5.55 17.61
C GLY A 16 33.61 -6.78 18.46
N ASN A 17 33.20 -6.73 19.74
CA ASN A 17 33.44 -7.79 20.73
C ASN A 17 32.19 -8.65 21.01
N ASN A 18 31.09 -8.48 20.28
CA ASN A 18 29.88 -9.30 20.43
C ASN A 18 30.07 -10.70 19.84
N LYS A 19 30.88 -11.53 20.50
CA LYS A 19 31.20 -12.90 20.06
C LYS A 19 30.76 -13.92 21.09
N ALA A 20 30.02 -14.93 20.64
CA ALA A 20 29.45 -15.97 21.50
C ALA A 20 29.32 -17.33 20.81
N LEU A 21 29.33 -18.39 21.63
CA LEU A 21 28.90 -19.73 21.27
C LEU A 21 27.89 -20.22 22.31
N GLU A 22 26.79 -20.80 21.85
CA GLU A 22 25.84 -21.51 22.71
C GLU A 22 25.95 -23.02 22.49
N PHE A 23 25.86 -23.80 23.58
CA PHE A 23 25.80 -25.26 23.54
C PHE A 23 24.51 -25.79 24.15
N PHE A 24 23.75 -26.60 23.42
CA PHE A 24 22.50 -27.20 23.88
C PHE A 24 22.68 -28.65 24.36
N ASN A 25 22.03 -28.99 25.48
CA ASN A 25 22.01 -30.34 26.03
C ASN A 25 20.67 -31.07 25.77
N GLY A 26 20.53 -31.66 24.58
CA GLY A 26 19.37 -32.48 24.23
C GLY A 26 19.39 -33.92 24.75
N THR A 27 20.38 -34.33 25.56
CA THR A 27 20.63 -35.76 25.88
C THR A 27 19.65 -36.38 26.87
N GLY A 28 18.81 -35.56 27.53
CA GLY A 28 17.87 -36.02 28.56
C GLY A 28 18.47 -36.25 29.95
N ALA A 29 19.77 -35.99 30.14
CA ALA A 29 20.45 -36.00 31.44
C ALA A 29 21.31 -34.74 31.62
N ALA A 30 21.54 -34.31 32.87
CA ALA A 30 22.42 -33.17 33.13
C ALA A 30 23.88 -33.50 32.78
N ILE A 31 24.59 -32.57 32.14
CA ILE A 31 25.99 -32.71 31.74
C ILE A 31 26.86 -31.76 32.55
N ASP A 32 27.79 -32.32 33.34
CA ASP A 32 28.88 -31.56 33.97
C ASP A 32 30.03 -31.40 32.96
N LEU A 33 30.28 -30.16 32.56
CA LEU A 33 31.24 -29.79 31.52
C LEU A 33 32.68 -30.06 31.95
N ALA A 34 33.00 -29.81 33.23
CA ALA A 34 34.34 -30.00 33.77
C ALA A 34 34.64 -31.49 33.98
N ALA A 35 33.68 -32.25 34.52
CA ALA A 35 33.82 -33.69 34.74
C ALA A 35 33.80 -34.50 33.43
N GLY A 36 33.06 -34.03 32.41
CA GLY A 36 33.10 -34.60 31.06
C GLY A 36 34.35 -34.24 30.25
N GLY A 37 35.14 -33.25 30.72
CA GLY A 37 36.31 -32.74 30.03
C GLY A 37 35.97 -32.05 28.72
N TYR A 38 34.91 -31.23 28.71
CA TYR A 38 34.53 -30.48 27.52
C TYR A 38 35.41 -29.24 27.33
N ALA A 39 35.74 -28.94 26.08
CA ALA A 39 36.52 -27.77 25.72
C ALA A 39 36.16 -27.30 24.31
N ILE A 40 36.38 -26.01 24.05
CA ILE A 40 36.42 -25.45 22.70
C ILE A 40 37.88 -25.36 22.24
N LYS A 41 38.14 -25.71 20.99
CA LYS A 41 39.38 -25.41 20.29
C LYS A 41 39.10 -24.47 19.13
N VAL A 42 39.96 -23.47 18.93
CA VAL A 42 39.89 -22.56 17.77
C VAL A 42 41.17 -22.70 16.95
N TYR A 43 40.99 -22.84 15.63
CA TYR A 43 42.02 -23.07 14.64
C TYR A 43 42.14 -21.86 13.73
N PHE A 44 42.98 -20.91 14.14
CA PHE A 44 43.06 -19.62 13.48
C PHE A 44 43.47 -19.70 12.01
N ASN A 45 42.74 -19.02 11.13
CA ASN A 45 43.12 -18.70 9.74
C ASN A 45 43.63 -19.95 8.98
N GLY A 46 42.82 -21.01 8.94
CA GLY A 46 43.14 -22.27 8.26
C GLY A 46 44.24 -23.14 8.90
N SER A 47 44.59 -22.93 10.17
CA SER A 47 45.57 -23.76 10.88
C SER A 47 45.11 -25.21 11.08
N THR A 48 46.02 -26.18 10.99
CA THR A 48 45.80 -27.59 11.40
C THR A 48 46.11 -27.85 12.88
N THR A 49 46.40 -26.80 13.66
CA THR A 49 46.70 -26.88 15.09
C THR A 49 45.95 -25.76 15.83
N ALA A 50 45.21 -26.13 16.86
CA ALA A 50 44.42 -25.18 17.66
C ALA A 50 45.35 -24.13 18.29
N GLY A 51 45.11 -22.85 18.00
CA GLY A 51 45.83 -21.73 18.60
C GLY A 51 45.27 -21.34 19.97
N LEU A 52 43.99 -21.65 20.21
CA LEU A 52 43.31 -21.45 21.48
C LEU A 52 42.61 -22.74 21.93
N THR A 53 42.59 -23.01 23.23
CA THR A 53 41.78 -24.07 23.84
C THR A 53 41.16 -23.55 25.13
N ILE A 54 39.83 -23.56 25.20
CA ILE A 54 39.05 -23.05 26.32
C ILE A 54 38.37 -24.24 27.02
N PRO A 55 38.75 -24.61 28.25
CA PRO A 55 37.99 -25.60 29.01
C PRO A 55 36.64 -25.01 29.43
N LEU A 56 35.57 -25.80 29.25
CA LEU A 56 34.22 -25.42 29.67
C LEU A 56 33.96 -25.86 31.11
N VAL A 57 33.32 -25.00 31.92
CA VAL A 57 32.99 -25.29 33.32
C VAL A 57 31.54 -24.94 33.64
N GLY A 58 30.86 -25.82 34.37
CA GLY A 58 29.44 -25.66 34.72
C GLY A 58 28.66 -26.96 34.52
N ILE A 59 27.35 -26.90 34.79
CA ILE A 59 26.41 -28.00 34.59
C ILE A 59 25.30 -27.51 33.66
N ILE A 60 25.10 -28.17 32.53
CA ILE A 60 23.96 -27.93 31.64
C ILE A 60 22.85 -28.92 32.02
N PRO A 61 21.67 -28.49 32.49
CA PRO A 61 20.55 -29.39 32.76
C PRO A 61 20.01 -30.02 31.46
N PRO A 62 19.19 -31.09 31.53
CA PRO A 62 18.51 -31.62 30.35
C PRO A 62 17.64 -30.54 29.70
N GLY A 63 17.79 -30.34 28.39
CA GLY A 63 17.09 -29.27 27.66
C GLY A 63 17.61 -27.86 27.96
N GLY A 64 18.66 -27.71 28.76
CA GLY A 64 19.31 -26.43 29.00
C GLY A 64 20.35 -26.09 27.92
N VAL A 65 20.74 -24.82 27.92
CA VAL A 65 21.84 -24.29 27.11
C VAL A 65 22.98 -23.75 27.99
N PHE A 66 24.11 -23.45 27.36
CA PHE A 66 25.25 -22.79 27.98
C PHE A 66 25.89 -21.81 27.01
N VAL A 67 25.92 -20.53 27.37
CA VAL A 67 26.51 -19.45 26.58
C VAL A 67 27.94 -19.17 27.05
N LEU A 68 28.90 -19.31 26.14
CA LEU A 68 30.28 -18.87 26.28
C LEU A 68 30.44 -17.59 25.42
N ALA A 69 30.64 -16.41 26.02
CA ALA A 69 30.76 -15.14 25.27
C ALA A 69 31.92 -14.21 25.69
N HIS A 70 32.32 -13.26 24.83
CA HIS A 70 33.43 -12.34 25.13
C HIS A 70 33.14 -11.53 26.39
N ALA A 71 34.17 -11.30 27.21
CA ALA A 71 34.03 -10.58 28.48
C ALA A 71 33.59 -9.11 28.33
N GLU A 72 33.59 -8.60 27.10
CA GLU A 72 33.12 -7.26 26.71
C GLU A 72 31.94 -7.31 25.70
N ALA A 73 31.30 -8.47 25.51
CA ALA A 73 30.13 -8.60 24.65
C ALA A 73 28.87 -8.02 25.32
N VAL A 74 28.00 -7.37 24.54
CA VAL A 74 26.75 -6.76 25.01
C VAL A 74 25.56 -7.53 24.41
N LEU A 75 25.17 -8.61 25.08
CA LEU A 75 24.30 -9.66 24.50
C LEU A 75 22.86 -9.71 25.03
N GLY A 76 22.44 -8.73 25.84
CA GLY A 76 21.12 -8.74 26.50
C GLY A 76 20.95 -9.79 27.63
N LEU A 77 21.95 -10.65 27.84
CA LEU A 77 21.98 -11.68 28.89
C LEU A 77 23.34 -11.71 29.62
N THR A 78 23.40 -12.42 30.75
CA THR A 78 24.68 -12.73 31.43
C THR A 78 25.21 -14.10 30.98
N PRO A 79 26.37 -14.18 30.30
CA PRO A 79 26.92 -15.44 29.82
C PRO A 79 27.30 -16.39 30.96
N ASN A 80 27.19 -17.70 30.75
CA ASN A 80 27.56 -18.70 31.76
C ASN A 80 29.08 -18.76 31.99
N GLN A 81 29.87 -18.45 30.96
CA GLN A 81 31.32 -18.33 31.04
C GLN A 81 31.80 -17.26 30.05
N THR A 82 32.88 -16.55 30.39
CA THR A 82 33.47 -15.54 29.50
C THR A 82 34.98 -15.74 29.31
N VAL A 83 35.51 -15.24 28.18
CA VAL A 83 36.97 -15.08 27.96
C VAL A 83 37.28 -13.70 27.37
N SER A 84 38.52 -13.21 27.57
CA SER A 84 38.88 -11.80 27.38
C SER A 84 39.98 -11.51 26.35
N PHE A 85 40.34 -12.49 25.51
CA PHE A 85 41.40 -12.32 24.49
C PHE A 85 41.14 -13.18 23.24
N GLY A 86 41.36 -12.60 22.05
CA GLY A 86 41.66 -13.28 20.78
C GLY A 86 40.87 -14.57 20.52
N TRP A 87 39.57 -14.43 20.27
CA TRP A 87 38.62 -15.54 20.32
C TRP A 87 38.48 -16.33 19.01
N PHE A 88 37.66 -15.82 18.08
CA PHE A 88 37.50 -16.30 16.71
C PHE A 88 37.05 -15.12 15.83
N ASN A 89 37.19 -15.25 14.52
CA ASN A 89 36.44 -14.52 13.50
C ASN A 89 36.04 -15.46 12.34
N GLY A 90 35.36 -14.95 11.32
CA GLY A 90 34.61 -15.74 10.34
C GLY A 90 35.40 -16.78 9.54
N ASP A 91 36.73 -16.70 9.49
CA ASP A 91 37.66 -17.62 8.82
C ASP A 91 38.35 -18.62 9.76
N ASP A 92 37.97 -18.67 11.04
CA ASP A 92 38.51 -19.59 12.04
C ASP A 92 37.61 -20.82 12.25
N ALA A 93 38.19 -22.02 12.14
CA ALA A 93 37.46 -23.26 12.43
C ALA A 93 37.40 -23.53 13.94
N ILE A 94 36.27 -24.04 14.42
CA ILE A 94 35.97 -24.28 15.84
C ILE A 94 35.57 -25.74 16.05
N GLU A 95 36.16 -26.41 17.04
CA GLU A 95 35.73 -27.74 17.50
C GLU A 95 35.20 -27.67 18.94
N LEU A 96 34.00 -28.20 19.19
CA LEU A 96 33.55 -28.64 20.50
C LEU A 96 34.06 -30.06 20.74
N VAL A 97 34.89 -30.25 21.77
CA VAL A 97 35.50 -31.54 22.09
C VAL A 97 35.16 -32.03 23.49
N LYS A 98 35.28 -33.34 23.71
CA LYS A 98 35.03 -34.04 24.98
C LYS A 98 36.21 -34.96 25.35
N GLY A 99 36.46 -35.11 26.65
CA GLY A 99 37.50 -35.99 27.18
C GLY A 99 38.90 -35.67 26.66
N SER A 100 39.59 -36.65 26.08
CA SER A 100 40.95 -36.48 25.54
C SER A 100 41.01 -35.84 24.15
N GLY A 101 39.94 -35.16 23.71
CA GLY A 101 39.87 -34.46 22.43
C GLY A 101 39.03 -35.15 21.35
N THR A 102 38.01 -35.94 21.71
CA THR A 102 36.99 -36.43 20.77
C THR A 102 36.15 -35.27 20.29
N VAL A 103 36.04 -35.04 18.98
CA VAL A 103 35.14 -34.02 18.40
C VAL A 103 33.69 -34.45 18.59
N ILE A 104 32.87 -33.52 19.06
CA ILE A 104 31.43 -33.67 19.29
C ILE A 104 30.64 -32.81 18.31
N ASP A 105 31.15 -31.63 17.99
CA ASP A 105 30.59 -30.71 17.00
C ASP A 105 31.68 -29.81 16.41
N SER A 106 31.47 -29.23 15.23
CA SER A 106 32.40 -28.28 14.61
C SER A 106 31.71 -27.24 13.71
N ILE A 107 32.37 -26.09 13.56
CA ILE A 107 32.04 -25.01 12.62
C ILE A 107 33.30 -24.71 11.81
N GLY A 108 33.18 -24.65 10.48
CA GLY A 108 34.31 -24.50 9.58
C GLY A 108 35.16 -25.76 9.40
N THR A 109 36.07 -25.74 8.44
CA THR A 109 36.93 -26.89 8.09
C THR A 109 38.36 -26.70 8.63
N VAL A 110 38.78 -27.55 9.55
CA VAL A 110 40.12 -27.50 10.16
C VAL A 110 41.21 -27.74 9.10
N GLY A 111 42.17 -26.80 9.02
CA GLY A 111 43.24 -26.85 8.03
C GLY A 111 42.91 -26.19 6.68
N VAL A 112 41.74 -25.55 6.55
CA VAL A 112 41.32 -24.81 5.35
C VAL A 112 41.03 -23.35 5.72
N ASP A 113 41.63 -22.43 4.98
CA ASP A 113 41.34 -21.00 5.03
C ASP A 113 40.26 -20.69 3.97
N PRO A 114 39.05 -20.23 4.36
CA PRO A 114 37.98 -19.86 3.44
C PRO A 114 38.14 -18.43 2.86
N GLY A 115 39.15 -17.67 3.29
CA GLY A 115 39.48 -16.31 2.84
C GLY A 115 38.95 -15.21 3.76
N SER A 116 37.68 -15.29 4.16
CA SER A 116 37.09 -14.38 5.18
C SER A 116 35.92 -15.00 5.95
N GLN A 117 35.22 -15.96 5.33
CA GLN A 117 33.99 -16.54 5.87
C GLN A 117 33.65 -17.87 5.20
N TRP A 118 32.97 -18.78 5.90
CA TRP A 118 32.16 -19.81 5.28
C TRP A 118 30.74 -19.26 5.00
N GLY A 119 30.07 -19.78 3.97
CA GLY A 119 28.72 -19.36 3.58
C GLY A 119 28.63 -17.97 2.94
N THR A 120 27.40 -17.56 2.60
CA THR A 120 27.07 -16.27 1.98
C THR A 120 25.83 -15.64 2.60
N ASP A 121 25.64 -14.35 2.34
CA ASP A 121 24.49 -13.57 2.82
C ASP A 121 24.33 -13.68 4.35
N LEU A 122 23.10 -13.76 4.86
CA LEU A 122 22.86 -13.92 6.30
C LEU A 122 23.35 -15.26 6.86
N VAL A 123 23.53 -16.28 6.02
CA VAL A 123 23.99 -17.63 6.43
C VAL A 123 25.51 -17.74 6.27
N SER A 124 26.23 -16.69 6.69
CA SER A 124 27.69 -16.65 6.69
C SER A 124 28.25 -16.61 8.11
N THR A 125 29.47 -17.11 8.30
CA THR A 125 30.17 -17.04 9.59
C THR A 125 30.72 -15.64 9.91
N ALA A 126 30.88 -14.74 8.94
CA ALA A 126 31.33 -13.38 9.19
C ALA A 126 30.16 -12.41 9.40
N ASP A 127 30.30 -11.51 10.38
CA ASP A 127 29.38 -10.39 10.69
C ASP A 127 27.89 -10.78 10.83
N ASN A 128 27.58 -12.02 11.21
CA ASN A 128 26.21 -12.54 11.35
C ASN A 128 26.05 -13.46 12.58
N THR A 129 24.79 -13.71 12.95
CA THR A 129 24.40 -14.75 13.90
C THR A 129 23.91 -15.98 13.13
N LEU A 130 24.42 -17.16 13.47
CA LEU A 130 23.99 -18.45 12.93
C LEU A 130 23.31 -19.29 14.02
N ARG A 131 22.06 -19.68 13.81
CA ARG A 131 21.30 -20.58 14.71
C ARG A 131 21.18 -21.96 14.11
N ARG A 132 21.34 -23.00 14.91
CA ARG A 132 21.26 -24.38 14.45
C ARG A 132 19.82 -24.72 14.08
N LYS A 133 19.60 -25.31 12.90
CA LYS A 133 18.26 -25.74 12.48
C LYS A 133 17.68 -26.76 13.46
N PRO A 134 16.42 -26.61 13.93
CA PRO A 134 15.81 -27.54 14.90
C PRO A 134 15.71 -29.02 14.46
N THR A 135 15.96 -29.31 13.18
CA THR A 135 16.04 -30.67 12.62
C THR A 135 17.41 -31.35 12.84
N VAL A 136 18.46 -30.58 13.15
CA VAL A 136 19.81 -31.08 13.40
C VAL A 136 19.92 -31.50 14.86
N THR A 137 20.11 -32.80 15.08
CA THR A 137 20.09 -33.42 16.43
C THR A 137 21.39 -34.15 16.81
N GLN A 138 22.43 -33.99 15.98
CA GLN A 138 23.79 -34.44 16.22
C GLN A 138 24.74 -33.37 15.67
N GLY A 139 25.86 -33.14 16.35
CA GLY A 139 26.88 -32.21 15.90
C GLY A 139 27.70 -32.79 14.74
N ASP A 140 28.39 -31.90 14.02
CA ASP A 140 29.35 -32.32 13.01
C ASP A 140 30.63 -32.83 13.70
N THR A 141 30.87 -34.14 13.59
CA THR A 141 32.03 -34.79 14.20
C THR A 141 33.20 -34.93 13.23
N ALA A 142 33.07 -34.42 12.00
CA ALA A 142 33.92 -34.76 10.86
C ALA A 142 34.86 -33.63 10.38
N SER A 143 35.02 -32.55 11.16
CA SER A 143 35.81 -31.28 11.07
C SER A 143 36.91 -31.05 9.99
N SER A 144 37.35 -32.08 9.28
CA SER A 144 38.20 -32.08 8.09
C SER A 144 37.45 -32.12 6.74
N ASP A 145 36.13 -32.30 6.70
CA ASP A 145 35.33 -32.24 5.48
C ASP A 145 34.73 -30.84 5.23
N SER A 146 33.97 -30.69 4.14
CA SER A 146 33.59 -29.38 3.60
C SER A 146 32.42 -28.77 4.37
N PHE A 147 32.70 -27.72 5.15
CA PHE A 147 31.67 -27.00 5.89
C PHE A 147 30.85 -26.07 4.98
N ASP A 148 29.55 -26.32 4.87
CA ASP A 148 28.55 -25.46 4.24
C ASP A 148 27.47 -25.12 5.28
N PRO A 149 27.45 -23.89 5.83
CA PRO A 149 26.52 -23.53 6.89
C PRO A 149 25.06 -23.58 6.42
N SER A 150 24.78 -23.42 5.12
CA SER A 150 23.41 -23.41 4.59
C SER A 150 22.66 -24.73 4.77
N LEU A 151 23.38 -25.83 5.03
CA LEU A 151 22.79 -27.14 5.28
C LEU A 151 22.18 -27.22 6.68
N GLU A 152 22.91 -26.80 7.72
CA GLU A 152 22.59 -27.07 9.13
C GLU A 152 22.24 -25.83 9.96
N TRP A 153 22.42 -24.63 9.40
CA TRP A 153 22.24 -23.35 10.10
C TRP A 153 21.25 -22.43 9.39
N GLU A 154 20.56 -21.61 10.18
CA GLU A 154 19.75 -20.47 9.76
C GLU A 154 20.50 -19.18 10.11
N GLY A 155 20.42 -18.20 9.21
CA GLY A 155 21.24 -16.99 9.27
C GLY A 155 20.44 -15.74 9.63
N PHE A 156 21.00 -14.95 10.54
CA PHE A 156 20.40 -13.74 11.11
C PHE A 156 21.41 -12.59 11.05
N ALA A 157 20.90 -11.36 10.98
CA ALA A 157 21.72 -10.17 10.91
C ALA A 157 22.71 -10.03 12.08
N THR A 158 23.75 -9.21 11.89
CA THR A 158 24.71 -8.82 12.93
C THR A 158 23.99 -8.41 14.21
N ASP A 159 24.50 -8.85 15.37
CA ASP A 159 23.96 -8.56 16.71
C ASP A 159 22.53 -9.07 17.00
N ALA A 160 22.03 -10.05 16.25
CA ALA A 160 20.74 -10.69 16.53
C ALA A 160 20.80 -11.68 17.70
N PHE A 161 20.61 -11.19 18.94
CA PHE A 161 20.70 -12.01 20.17
C PHE A 161 19.38 -12.55 20.72
N SER A 162 18.25 -12.40 19.99
CA SER A 162 16.89 -12.68 20.50
C SER A 162 16.68 -14.05 21.13
N ASP A 163 17.38 -15.07 20.61
CA ASP A 163 17.22 -16.47 21.01
C ASP A 163 18.44 -16.98 21.79
N LEU A 164 19.45 -16.12 22.00
CA LEU A 164 20.66 -16.51 22.71
C LEU A 164 20.32 -16.75 24.18
N GLY A 165 20.75 -17.88 24.73
CA GLY A 165 20.29 -18.40 26.01
C GLY A 165 18.99 -19.21 25.92
N GLN A 166 18.44 -19.48 24.73
CA GLN A 166 17.16 -20.19 24.51
C GLN A 166 17.13 -21.02 23.21
N TYR A 167 17.70 -22.23 23.21
CA TYR A 167 17.57 -23.12 22.05
C TYR A 167 16.19 -23.80 21.92
N ALA A 168 15.42 -23.37 20.91
CA ALA A 168 14.14 -23.96 20.53
C ALA A 168 14.30 -25.31 19.79
N ALA A 169 14.85 -26.33 20.48
CA ALA A 169 14.84 -27.70 19.98
C ALA A 169 13.39 -28.14 19.67
N ALA A 170 13.16 -28.71 18.49
CA ALA A 170 11.88 -29.31 18.15
C ALA A 170 11.49 -30.34 19.24
N PRO A 171 10.36 -30.16 19.95
CA PRO A 171 10.08 -30.93 21.15
C PRO A 171 9.94 -32.42 20.80
N PRO A 172 10.45 -33.34 21.64
CA PRO A 172 9.96 -34.71 21.60
C PRO A 172 8.43 -34.65 21.79
N PRO A 173 7.63 -35.37 20.97
CA PRO A 173 6.18 -35.20 21.00
C PRO A 173 5.65 -35.52 22.41
N PRO A 174 5.04 -34.55 23.14
CA PRO A 174 4.44 -34.84 24.42
C PRO A 174 3.24 -35.78 24.18
N PRO A 175 3.10 -36.86 24.96
CA PRO A 175 2.07 -37.86 24.78
C PRO A 175 0.69 -37.35 25.24
N SER A 176 0.04 -36.52 24.43
CA SER A 176 -1.40 -36.19 24.51
C SER A 176 -1.86 -35.07 23.56
N GLY A 177 -0.94 -34.22 23.07
CA GLY A 177 -1.31 -32.97 22.40
C GLY A 177 -1.83 -31.88 23.35
N ILE A 178 -1.45 -31.96 24.63
CA ILE A 178 -1.78 -30.97 25.65
C ILE A 178 -0.70 -29.89 25.79
N THR A 179 -1.13 -28.63 25.89
CA THR A 179 -0.29 -27.46 26.21
C THR A 179 -0.83 -26.79 27.47
N VAL A 180 0.05 -26.25 28.31
CA VAL A 180 -0.32 -25.49 29.51
C VAL A 180 0.40 -24.15 29.57
N THR A 181 -0.32 -23.12 30.00
CA THR A 181 0.16 -21.74 30.14
C THR A 181 -0.24 -21.20 31.51
N VAL A 182 0.44 -20.17 32.00
CA VAL A 182 0.04 -19.45 33.22
C VAL A 182 -0.21 -17.97 32.93
N SER A 183 -1.14 -17.39 33.66
CA SER A 183 -1.30 -15.94 33.83
C SER A 183 -1.58 -15.60 35.30
N ALA A 184 -1.31 -14.37 35.71
CA ALA A 184 -1.82 -13.84 36.96
C ALA A 184 -3.26 -13.35 36.70
N LEU A 185 -4.25 -14.06 37.25
CA LEU A 185 -5.66 -13.69 37.15
C LEU A 185 -6.01 -12.55 38.11
N LEU A 186 -5.37 -12.56 39.29
CA LEU A 186 -5.32 -11.46 40.25
C LEU A 186 -3.85 -11.26 40.59
N ALA A 187 -3.22 -10.26 39.98
CA ALA A 187 -1.78 -9.98 40.11
C ALA A 187 -1.41 -9.25 41.40
N LEU A 188 -2.39 -8.67 42.11
CA LEU A 188 -2.19 -8.02 43.40
C LEU A 188 -2.93 -8.82 44.47
N ALA A 189 -2.19 -9.17 45.53
CA ALA A 189 -2.69 -9.76 46.76
C ALA A 189 -2.46 -8.76 47.90
N ALA A 190 -3.32 -8.75 48.92
CA ALA A 190 -3.15 -7.85 50.06
C ALA A 190 -3.46 -8.55 51.37
N GLU A 191 -2.61 -8.33 52.37
CA GLU A 191 -2.82 -8.78 53.75
C GLU A 191 -4.09 -8.18 54.34
N ALA A 192 -4.31 -6.88 54.11
CA ALA A 192 -5.49 -6.15 54.56
C ALA A 192 -6.78 -6.79 54.02
N GLY A 193 -7.47 -7.55 54.89
CA GLY A 193 -8.69 -8.29 54.55
C GLY A 193 -8.47 -9.65 53.87
N GLY A 194 -7.22 -10.10 53.70
CA GLY A 194 -6.85 -11.40 53.15
C GLY A 194 -7.24 -11.58 51.69
N ALA A 195 -6.99 -10.56 50.85
CA ALA A 195 -7.30 -10.59 49.43
C ALA A 195 -6.33 -11.52 48.67
N PRO A 196 -6.81 -12.60 48.02
CA PRO A 196 -5.94 -13.56 47.37
C PRO A 196 -5.41 -13.06 46.02
N GLY A 197 -4.10 -13.09 45.85
CA GLY A 197 -3.50 -13.17 44.52
C GLY A 197 -3.79 -14.55 43.93
N THR A 198 -3.95 -14.65 42.62
CA THR A 198 -4.34 -15.92 41.99
C THR A 198 -3.67 -16.09 40.63
N PHE A 199 -2.87 -17.16 40.50
CA PHE A 199 -2.39 -17.64 39.21
C PHE A 199 -3.45 -18.53 38.57
N ARG A 200 -3.72 -18.35 37.28
CA ARG A 200 -4.53 -19.28 36.49
C ARG A 200 -3.61 -20.10 35.59
N ILE A 201 -3.49 -21.39 35.86
CA ILE A 201 -2.82 -22.33 34.96
C ILE A 201 -3.88 -22.88 34.01
N THR A 202 -3.77 -22.55 32.72
CA THR A 202 -4.68 -22.97 31.66
C THR A 202 -4.14 -24.21 30.95
N ARG A 203 -5.03 -25.09 30.50
CA ARG A 203 -4.74 -26.29 29.70
C ARG A 203 -5.57 -26.27 28.42
N SER A 204 -4.89 -26.34 27.27
CA SER A 204 -5.48 -26.56 25.95
C SER A 204 -5.08 -27.95 25.41
N GLY A 205 -5.87 -28.51 24.49
CA GLY A 205 -5.68 -29.86 23.96
C GLY A 205 -6.67 -30.88 24.53
N ASP A 206 -6.24 -32.12 24.75
CA ASP A 206 -7.11 -33.18 25.30
C ASP A 206 -7.48 -32.90 26.76
N LEU A 207 -8.78 -32.73 27.03
CA LEU A 207 -9.32 -32.52 28.37
C LEU A 207 -9.83 -33.82 29.03
N SER A 208 -9.90 -34.93 28.31
CA SER A 208 -10.63 -36.14 28.71
C SER A 208 -10.06 -36.89 29.91
N ALA A 209 -8.75 -36.77 30.14
CA ALA A 209 -8.05 -37.34 31.29
C ALA A 209 -7.64 -36.26 32.31
N PRO A 210 -7.52 -36.61 33.62
CA PRO A 210 -6.90 -35.73 34.60
C PRO A 210 -5.40 -35.56 34.31
N LEU A 211 -4.86 -34.39 34.65
CA LEU A 211 -3.46 -34.03 34.43
C LEU A 211 -2.87 -33.36 35.66
N THR A 212 -1.62 -33.66 36.01
CA THR A 212 -0.88 -32.92 37.05
C THR A 212 0.28 -32.16 36.43
N VAL A 213 0.26 -30.84 36.61
CA VAL A 213 1.26 -29.88 36.13
C VAL A 213 2.17 -29.48 37.29
N ALA A 214 3.48 -29.34 37.06
CA ALA A 214 4.44 -28.91 38.07
C ALA A 214 4.82 -27.44 37.88
N TYR A 215 5.13 -26.75 38.97
CA TYR A 215 5.62 -25.38 38.93
C TYR A 215 6.65 -25.10 40.04
N GLY A 216 7.62 -24.24 39.74
CA GLY A 216 8.53 -23.65 40.71
C GLY A 216 8.03 -22.27 41.17
N LEU A 217 8.63 -21.76 42.24
CA LEU A 217 8.38 -20.42 42.77
C LEU A 217 9.70 -19.63 42.84
N SER A 218 9.63 -18.33 42.55
CA SER A 218 10.71 -17.35 42.72
C SER A 218 10.13 -15.98 43.08
N GLY A 219 10.96 -14.96 43.30
CA GLY A 219 10.53 -13.62 43.74
C GLY A 219 11.21 -13.24 45.06
N SER A 220 10.77 -12.15 45.69
CA SER A 220 11.23 -11.77 47.04
C SER A 220 10.55 -12.57 48.15
N ALA A 221 9.27 -12.93 47.97
CA ALA A 221 8.46 -13.58 49.00
C ALA A 221 8.94 -14.99 49.37
N SER A 222 8.90 -15.30 50.66
CA SER A 222 9.23 -16.60 51.26
C SER A 222 7.95 -17.38 51.63
N GLU A 223 8.11 -18.65 52.03
CA GLU A 223 6.98 -19.47 52.50
C GLU A 223 6.37 -19.03 53.85
N ALA A 224 6.92 -18.01 54.51
CA ALA A 224 6.33 -17.43 55.71
C ALA A 224 5.21 -16.43 55.36
N ASP A 225 5.29 -15.79 54.20
CA ASP A 225 4.64 -14.51 53.90
C ASP A 225 3.32 -14.71 53.12
N TYR A 226 3.03 -15.96 52.72
CA TYR A 226 1.76 -16.34 52.10
C TYR A 226 1.25 -17.72 52.54
N GLY A 227 -0.08 -17.83 52.67
CA GLY A 227 -0.82 -19.06 52.92
C GLY A 227 -1.86 -19.37 51.83
N PRO A 228 -2.20 -20.65 51.60
CA PRO A 228 -1.53 -21.84 52.13
C PRO A 228 -0.19 -22.10 51.41
N LYS A 229 0.75 -22.80 52.08
CA LYS A 229 1.96 -23.33 51.43
C LYS A 229 1.59 -24.11 50.17
N LEU A 230 2.10 -23.65 49.03
CA LEU A 230 1.77 -24.20 47.72
C LEU A 230 2.36 -25.60 47.50
N SER A 231 1.65 -26.42 46.73
CA SER A 231 1.97 -27.81 46.45
C SER A 231 3.05 -28.02 45.37
N LEU A 232 3.61 -26.93 44.81
CA LEU A 232 4.53 -26.93 43.66
C LEU A 232 4.01 -27.72 42.44
N SER A 233 2.69 -27.91 42.42
CA SER A 233 1.96 -28.66 41.40
C SER A 233 0.47 -28.32 41.46
N ALA A 234 -0.17 -28.32 40.29
CA ALA A 234 -1.59 -28.09 40.09
C ALA A 234 -2.21 -29.30 39.38
N ARG A 235 -3.40 -29.71 39.77
CA ARG A 235 -4.07 -30.91 39.22
C ARG A 235 -5.40 -30.56 38.58
N PHE A 236 -5.48 -30.82 37.28
CA PHE A 236 -6.68 -30.80 36.47
C PHE A 236 -7.40 -32.14 36.61
N GLU A 237 -8.70 -32.12 36.89
CA GLU A 237 -9.56 -33.28 36.72
C GLU A 237 -10.05 -33.41 35.26
N ALA A 238 -10.60 -34.57 34.90
CA ALA A 238 -11.17 -34.80 33.59
C ALA A 238 -12.25 -33.74 33.26
N GLY A 239 -12.13 -33.10 32.10
CA GLY A 239 -12.98 -32.01 31.62
C GLY A 239 -12.54 -30.61 32.03
N GLN A 240 -11.54 -30.43 32.92
CA GLN A 240 -11.06 -29.10 33.31
C GLN A 240 -10.03 -28.55 32.32
N SER A 241 -10.23 -27.29 31.92
CA SER A 241 -9.32 -26.50 31.06
C SER A 241 -8.51 -25.44 31.83
N PHE A 242 -8.74 -25.24 33.12
CA PHE A 242 -7.90 -24.40 33.97
C PHE A 242 -7.90 -24.87 35.43
N VAL A 243 -6.85 -24.52 36.17
CA VAL A 243 -6.74 -24.65 37.62
C VAL A 243 -6.22 -23.33 38.17
N ASP A 244 -6.92 -22.78 39.15
CA ASP A 244 -6.51 -21.56 39.84
C ASP A 244 -5.69 -21.93 41.08
N VAL A 245 -4.53 -21.29 41.25
CA VAL A 245 -3.61 -21.40 42.38
C VAL A 245 -3.60 -20.07 43.10
N SER A 246 -4.34 -19.99 44.21
CA SER A 246 -4.44 -18.76 45.01
C SER A 246 -3.41 -18.74 46.13
N VAL A 247 -2.90 -17.53 46.41
CA VAL A 247 -2.03 -17.19 47.54
C VAL A 247 -2.65 -16.03 48.30
N VAL A 248 -2.73 -16.15 49.63
CA VAL A 248 -3.22 -15.11 50.54
C VAL A 248 -2.02 -14.65 51.37
N PRO A 249 -1.62 -13.37 51.31
CA PRO A 249 -0.57 -12.83 52.18
C PRO A 249 -0.87 -13.07 53.66
N VAL A 250 0.18 -13.23 54.48
CA VAL A 250 0.06 -13.45 55.92
C VAL A 250 0.07 -12.10 56.63
N ASP A 251 -1.12 -11.58 56.92
CA ASP A 251 -1.36 -10.40 57.77
C ASP A 251 -0.68 -10.56 59.16
N ASP A 252 0.46 -9.90 59.38
CA ASP A 252 1.21 -9.96 60.65
C ASP A 252 1.46 -8.62 61.39
N THR A 253 2.71 -8.22 61.67
CA THR A 253 3.13 -6.97 62.35
C THR A 253 4.53 -6.49 61.90
N LEU A 254 5.09 -7.07 60.83
CA LEU A 254 6.43 -6.79 60.32
C LEU A 254 6.34 -5.93 59.05
N LEU A 255 6.87 -4.71 59.11
CA LEU A 255 7.06 -3.88 57.92
C LEU A 255 8.20 -4.47 57.08
N GLU A 256 7.85 -5.19 56.01
CA GLU A 256 8.77 -5.92 55.12
C GLU A 256 8.71 -5.39 53.67
N GLY A 257 7.68 -4.61 53.34
CA GLY A 257 7.45 -3.99 52.02
C GLY A 257 6.64 -4.90 51.09
N THR A 258 6.20 -4.35 49.95
CA THR A 258 5.50 -5.19 48.96
C THR A 258 6.45 -6.22 48.37
N GLU A 259 6.16 -7.50 48.57
CA GLU A 259 6.95 -8.60 48.06
C GLU A 259 6.39 -9.13 46.73
N THR A 260 7.13 -10.03 46.07
CA THR A 260 6.73 -10.66 44.81
C THR A 260 6.82 -12.18 44.90
N LEU A 261 5.83 -12.86 44.32
CA LEU A 261 5.82 -14.30 44.13
C LEU A 261 5.55 -14.61 42.66
N THR A 262 6.49 -15.30 42.01
CA THR A 262 6.45 -15.69 40.59
C THR A 262 6.25 -17.20 40.49
N LEU A 263 5.18 -17.63 39.83
CA LEU A 263 4.94 -19.04 39.49
C LEU A 263 5.54 -19.36 38.13
N ASN A 264 6.51 -20.28 38.10
CA ASN A 264 7.22 -20.70 36.89
C ASN A 264 6.83 -22.14 36.53
N LEU A 265 6.04 -22.33 35.46
CA LEU A 265 5.64 -23.65 34.97
C LEU A 265 6.86 -24.50 34.59
N GLN A 266 6.84 -25.77 34.99
CA GLN A 266 7.89 -26.71 34.66
C GLN A 266 7.42 -27.66 33.55
N PRO A 267 8.28 -28.01 32.56
CA PRO A 267 7.96 -29.03 31.57
C PRO A 267 7.61 -30.38 32.21
N GLY A 268 6.61 -31.07 31.65
CA GLY A 268 6.12 -32.35 32.17
C GLY A 268 6.16 -33.47 31.14
N ALA A 269 6.00 -34.71 31.61
CA ALA A 269 6.03 -35.89 30.75
C ALA A 269 4.76 -36.06 29.90
N ASP A 270 3.65 -35.39 30.24
CA ASP A 270 2.32 -35.56 29.64
C ASP A 270 1.75 -34.28 28.98
N TYR A 271 2.52 -33.18 28.96
CA TYR A 271 2.12 -31.86 28.44
C TYR A 271 3.34 -31.00 28.08
N SER A 272 3.14 -29.99 27.23
CA SER A 272 4.11 -28.92 26.94
C SER A 272 3.76 -27.63 27.66
N VAL A 273 4.75 -26.80 27.99
CA VAL A 273 4.52 -25.42 28.47
C VAL A 273 4.45 -24.50 27.26
N GLY A 274 3.44 -23.62 27.20
CA GLY A 274 3.24 -22.65 26.12
C GLY A 274 3.97 -21.32 26.36
N ALA A 275 3.74 -20.34 25.50
CA ALA A 275 4.49 -19.07 25.46
C ALA A 275 4.52 -18.31 26.80
N THR A 276 3.44 -18.31 27.59
CA THR A 276 3.45 -17.75 28.95
C THR A 276 3.80 -18.83 29.98
N ALA A 277 5.10 -19.02 30.20
CA ALA A 277 5.65 -20.00 31.12
C ALA A 277 5.70 -19.51 32.58
N SER A 278 5.67 -18.19 32.82
CA SER A 278 5.75 -17.58 34.14
C SER A 278 4.69 -16.49 34.34
N ALA A 279 4.27 -16.28 35.58
CA ALA A 279 3.43 -15.15 35.99
C ALA A 279 3.78 -14.72 37.41
N THR A 280 3.64 -13.42 37.71
CA THR A 280 3.98 -12.83 39.02
C THR A 280 2.74 -12.27 39.70
N VAL A 281 2.70 -12.41 41.02
CA VAL A 281 1.75 -11.78 41.93
C VAL A 281 2.56 -10.96 42.93
N SER A 282 2.19 -9.70 43.16
CA SER A 282 2.74 -8.90 44.26
C SER A 282 1.93 -9.15 45.53
N LEU A 283 2.61 -9.33 46.65
CA LEU A 283 2.05 -9.48 47.99
C LEU A 283 2.21 -8.14 48.71
N ALA A 284 1.12 -7.41 48.86
CA ALA A 284 1.15 -6.12 49.52
C ALA A 284 1.10 -6.26 51.04
N ASP A 285 2.22 -5.89 51.65
CA ASP A 285 2.37 -5.51 53.06
C ASP A 285 1.40 -4.37 53.41
N ASN A 286 0.66 -4.52 54.51
CA ASN A 286 -0.24 -3.50 55.05
C ASN A 286 0.26 -2.83 56.33
N ASP A 287 1.37 -3.32 56.89
CA ASP A 287 1.95 -2.82 58.11
C ASP A 287 2.53 -1.42 57.94
N MET A 288 2.58 -0.72 59.07
CA MET A 288 2.94 0.69 59.10
C MET A 288 4.12 0.91 60.04
N PRO A 289 5.11 1.74 59.66
CA PRO A 289 6.18 2.12 60.58
C PRO A 289 5.58 2.84 61.80
N PRO A 290 6.26 2.83 62.96
CA PRO A 290 5.72 3.36 64.21
C PRO A 290 5.16 4.78 64.04
N PRO A 291 3.98 5.12 64.61
CA PRO A 291 3.27 6.37 64.30
C PRO A 291 4.16 7.61 64.36
N GLY A 292 4.31 8.28 63.21
CA GLY A 292 5.18 9.45 63.05
C GLY A 292 6.60 9.16 62.55
N ALA A 293 6.94 7.93 62.17
CA ALA A 293 8.09 7.65 61.33
C ALA A 293 7.73 7.88 59.84
N PRO A 294 8.61 8.45 59.00
CA PRO A 294 8.36 8.58 57.57
C PRO A 294 8.44 7.22 56.87
N LEU A 295 7.55 7.00 55.92
CA LEU A 295 7.54 5.89 54.97
C LEU A 295 8.13 6.38 53.62
N ARG A 296 8.65 5.44 52.83
CA ARG A 296 9.16 5.69 51.47
C ARG A 296 8.03 5.90 50.48
N ILE A 297 8.24 6.74 49.49
CA ILE A 297 7.29 6.97 48.40
C ILE A 297 7.19 5.72 47.53
N SER A 298 8.31 5.05 47.22
CA SER A 298 8.28 3.80 46.45
C SER A 298 7.44 2.69 47.10
N ALA A 299 7.44 2.61 48.43
CA ALA A 299 6.58 1.71 49.20
C ALA A 299 5.10 2.15 49.26
N ILE A 300 4.81 3.44 49.04
CA ILE A 300 3.44 3.95 48.91
C ILE A 300 2.90 3.69 47.50
N GLN A 301 3.68 3.96 46.47
CA GLN A 301 3.33 3.68 45.08
C GLN A 301 3.20 2.16 44.84
N GLY A 302 4.25 1.41 45.16
CA GLY A 302 4.36 0.01 44.79
C GLY A 302 4.62 -0.17 43.29
N SER A 303 4.45 -1.40 42.80
CA SER A 303 4.74 -1.79 41.41
C SER A 303 3.48 -2.12 40.59
N GLY A 304 2.31 -1.71 41.07
CA GLY A 304 1.03 -1.90 40.41
C GLY A 304 0.34 -0.56 40.23
N ALA A 305 -0.59 -0.47 39.27
CA ALA A 305 -1.26 0.77 38.88
C ALA A 305 -2.22 1.39 39.94
N GLN A 306 -2.14 0.93 41.20
CA GLN A 306 -2.86 1.44 42.37
C GLN A 306 -2.07 1.08 43.62
N SER A 307 -1.99 2.02 44.57
CA SER A 307 -1.35 1.79 45.85
C SER A 307 -2.08 0.72 46.68
N SER A 308 -1.32 -0.17 47.30
CA SER A 308 -1.86 -1.10 48.30
C SER A 308 -2.26 -0.43 49.62
N LEU A 309 -1.68 0.74 49.92
CA LEU A 309 -1.88 1.47 51.16
C LEU A 309 -3.09 2.40 51.13
N VAL A 310 -3.91 2.35 50.08
CA VAL A 310 -5.13 3.17 49.93
C VAL A 310 -6.00 3.12 51.18
N GLY A 311 -6.23 4.28 51.77
CA GLY A 311 -6.99 4.46 53.00
C GLY A 311 -6.13 4.68 54.25
N GLN A 312 -4.86 4.28 54.25
CA GLN A 312 -3.93 4.46 55.37
C GLN A 312 -3.45 5.90 55.50
N VAL A 313 -3.14 6.32 56.73
CA VAL A 313 -2.53 7.64 57.01
C VAL A 313 -1.03 7.45 57.20
N VAL A 314 -0.25 8.01 56.27
CA VAL A 314 1.20 7.91 56.21
C VAL A 314 1.86 9.24 56.58
N VAL A 315 3.14 9.18 56.94
CA VAL A 315 4.03 10.34 56.97
C VAL A 315 5.11 10.13 55.93
N ILE A 316 5.51 11.15 55.19
CA ILE A 316 6.64 11.12 54.24
C ILE A 316 7.61 12.27 54.51
N GLU A 317 8.86 12.13 54.05
CA GLU A 317 9.81 13.25 53.92
C GLU A 317 10.45 13.24 52.52
N ALA A 318 10.19 14.26 51.71
CA ALA A 318 10.54 14.25 50.28
C ALA A 318 10.86 15.67 49.74
N ILE A 319 11.39 15.76 48.53
CA ILE A 319 11.74 17.02 47.85
C ILE A 319 10.60 17.46 46.93
N VAL A 320 10.13 18.70 47.05
CA VAL A 320 9.15 19.27 46.10
C VAL A 320 9.78 19.41 44.72
N VAL A 321 9.17 18.81 43.70
CA VAL A 321 9.67 18.81 42.31
C VAL A 321 8.82 19.63 41.35
N GLY A 322 7.57 19.93 41.70
CA GLY A 322 6.69 20.84 40.95
C GLY A 322 5.60 21.44 41.84
N ASP A 323 5.44 22.77 41.80
CA ASP A 323 4.41 23.51 42.52
C ASP A 323 3.23 23.81 41.59
N PHE A 324 2.04 23.31 41.96
CA PHE A 324 0.78 23.53 41.27
C PHE A 324 -0.34 23.90 42.27
N GLN A 325 0.03 24.64 43.33
CA GLN A 325 -0.91 25.17 44.33
C GLN A 325 -1.84 26.25 43.73
N SER A 326 -1.50 26.75 42.54
CA SER A 326 -2.33 27.59 41.69
C SER A 326 -2.59 26.90 40.34
N GLY A 327 -3.41 27.48 39.45
CA GLY A 327 -3.82 26.85 38.20
C GLY A 327 -4.98 25.84 38.35
N GLY A 328 -5.19 25.30 39.55
CA GLY A 328 -6.39 24.51 39.90
C GLY A 328 -6.14 23.02 40.12
N LEU A 329 -4.88 22.57 40.15
CA LEU A 329 -4.53 21.23 40.64
C LEU A 329 -4.61 21.18 42.18
N ASN A 330 -4.39 22.32 42.84
CA ASN A 330 -4.52 22.52 44.29
C ASN A 330 -3.59 21.60 45.11
N GLY A 331 -2.35 21.47 44.66
CA GLY A 331 -1.36 20.59 45.28
C GLY A 331 0.03 20.76 44.68
N PHE A 332 0.94 19.86 45.02
CA PHE A 332 2.32 19.87 44.51
C PHE A 332 2.86 18.45 44.43
N TYR A 333 3.86 18.24 43.56
CA TYR A 333 4.55 16.96 43.45
C TYR A 333 5.78 16.95 44.34
N VAL A 334 5.99 15.82 45.01
CA VAL A 334 7.22 15.50 45.72
C VAL A 334 7.86 14.25 45.12
N GLN A 335 9.17 14.15 45.27
CA GLN A 335 9.94 12.96 44.90
C GLN A 335 10.92 12.62 46.03
N GLU A 336 11.15 11.33 46.26
CA GLU A 336 12.09 10.81 47.27
C GLU A 336 13.51 11.36 47.03
N ASP A 337 14.27 11.57 48.12
CA ASP A 337 15.68 11.96 48.04
C ASP A 337 16.50 10.83 47.39
N ALA A 338 17.46 11.16 46.52
CA ALA A 338 18.25 10.16 45.80
C ALA A 338 19.13 9.27 46.71
N ALA A 339 19.30 9.63 47.98
CA ALA A 339 19.92 8.77 48.99
C ALA A 339 19.00 7.67 49.54
N ASP A 340 17.70 7.79 49.28
CA ASP A 340 16.63 7.02 49.91
C ASP A 340 15.85 6.12 48.91
N TRP A 341 16.15 6.22 47.61
CA TRP A 341 15.57 5.41 46.54
C TRP A 341 15.83 3.91 46.74
N ASP A 342 14.86 3.06 46.36
CA ASP A 342 15.01 1.59 46.42
C ASP A 342 15.79 1.01 45.23
N ALA A 343 15.85 1.76 44.13
CA ALA A 343 16.45 1.40 42.84
C ALA A 343 15.75 0.23 42.11
N ASP A 344 14.48 -0.05 42.41
CA ASP A 344 13.62 -0.92 41.61
C ASP A 344 13.05 -0.13 40.40
N PRO A 345 13.31 -0.56 39.15
CA PRO A 345 12.75 0.12 37.98
C PRO A 345 11.24 -0.10 37.77
N ALA A 346 10.56 -0.83 38.65
CA ALA A 346 9.12 -1.05 38.62
C ALA A 346 8.31 -0.20 39.62
N THR A 347 8.97 0.57 40.51
CA THR A 347 8.32 1.44 41.50
C THR A 347 8.56 2.91 41.18
N SER A 348 7.59 3.77 41.53
CA SER A 348 7.77 5.22 41.41
C SER A 348 8.25 5.88 42.71
N GLU A 349 9.23 6.77 42.59
CA GLU A 349 9.72 7.63 43.68
C GLU A 349 8.92 8.94 43.82
N GLY A 350 7.90 9.16 42.99
CA GLY A 350 7.11 10.38 42.87
C GLY A 350 5.71 10.27 43.47
N LEU A 351 5.19 11.37 44.02
CA LEU A 351 3.85 11.40 44.64
C LEU A 351 3.20 12.79 44.56
N PHE A 352 1.90 12.83 44.26
CA PHE A 352 1.13 14.08 44.32
C PHE A 352 0.56 14.34 45.73
N ILE A 353 0.63 15.60 46.18
CA ILE A 353 0.13 16.04 47.49
C ILE A 353 -1.07 16.97 47.29
N SER A 354 -2.28 16.44 47.50
CA SER A 354 -3.54 17.19 47.49
C SER A 354 -3.78 17.85 48.85
N GLU A 355 -3.36 19.11 49.00
CA GLU A 355 -3.19 19.77 50.31
C GLU A 355 -4.49 20.11 51.08
N GLY A 356 -5.66 19.78 50.54
CA GLY A 356 -6.95 19.89 51.24
C GLY A 356 -7.37 21.31 51.69
N GLY A 357 -6.66 22.35 51.23
CA GLY A 357 -6.87 23.75 51.64
C GLY A 357 -6.02 24.22 52.82
N LEU A 358 -4.94 23.50 53.18
CA LEU A 358 -3.96 23.99 54.17
C LEU A 358 -3.22 25.27 53.72
N GLN A 359 -3.02 25.44 52.41
CA GLN A 359 -2.35 26.59 51.76
C GLN A 359 -0.94 26.85 52.31
N VAL A 360 -0.18 25.78 52.53
CA VAL A 360 1.23 25.89 52.95
C VAL A 360 2.07 26.11 51.71
N ALA A 361 2.54 27.34 51.51
CA ALA A 361 3.37 27.69 50.37
C ALA A 361 4.68 26.89 50.37
N VAL A 362 4.95 26.18 49.28
CA VAL A 362 6.20 25.47 49.00
C VAL A 362 6.85 26.01 47.73
N ALA A 363 8.11 25.64 47.48
CA ALA A 363 8.77 25.86 46.20
C ALA A 363 9.57 24.62 45.76
N PRO A 364 9.81 24.41 44.45
CA PRO A 364 10.69 23.35 43.96
C PRO A 364 12.08 23.41 44.62
N GLY A 365 12.53 22.28 45.16
CA GLY A 365 13.76 22.15 45.95
C GLY A 365 13.57 22.25 47.46
N ASP A 366 12.36 22.56 47.94
CA ASP A 366 12.05 22.49 49.37
C ASP A 366 11.93 21.02 49.82
N ARG A 367 12.55 20.66 50.95
CA ARG A 367 12.35 19.35 51.60
C ARG A 367 11.19 19.48 52.56
N VAL A 368 10.11 18.74 52.32
CA VAL A 368 8.88 18.78 53.11
C VAL A 368 8.67 17.50 53.88
N ARG A 369 7.98 17.61 55.01
CA ARG A 369 7.39 16.50 55.75
C ARG A 369 5.88 16.64 55.69
N VAL A 370 5.20 15.61 55.21
CA VAL A 370 3.74 15.62 55.00
C VAL A 370 3.13 14.46 55.77
N GLU A 371 2.01 14.72 56.45
CA GLU A 371 1.14 13.69 57.02
C GLU A 371 -0.21 13.74 56.31
N GLY A 372 -0.62 12.62 55.71
CA GLY A 372 -1.82 12.55 54.88
C GLY A 372 -2.23 11.11 54.57
N LYS A 373 -3.37 10.97 53.93
CA LYS A 373 -4.00 9.68 53.64
C LYS A 373 -3.72 9.26 52.20
N VAL A 374 -3.23 8.04 52.01
CA VAL A 374 -3.02 7.47 50.66
C VAL A 374 -4.36 7.23 49.98
N SER A 375 -4.46 7.60 48.71
CA SER A 375 -5.68 7.49 47.91
C SER A 375 -5.40 7.58 46.42
N GLU A 376 -6.19 6.85 45.62
CA GLU A 376 -6.22 7.00 44.17
C GLU A 376 -7.05 8.22 43.72
N LEU A 377 -6.66 8.82 42.60
CA LEU A 377 -7.50 9.65 41.75
C LEU A 377 -7.79 8.89 40.46
N ILE A 378 -8.88 8.12 40.47
CA ILE A 378 -9.30 7.29 39.33
C ILE A 378 -10.16 8.11 38.36
N SER A 379 -9.84 8.06 37.07
CA SER A 379 -10.64 8.66 35.99
C SER A 379 -10.60 7.78 34.74
N GLY A 380 -11.65 6.98 34.52
CA GLY A 380 -11.68 6.02 33.42
C GLY A 380 -10.69 4.88 33.67
N SER A 381 -9.74 4.73 32.74
CA SER A 381 -8.59 3.82 32.78
C SER A 381 -7.41 4.36 33.60
N SER A 382 -7.41 5.65 33.93
CA SER A 382 -6.30 6.33 34.62
C SER A 382 -6.43 6.26 36.15
N SER A 383 -5.31 6.20 36.87
CA SER A 383 -5.26 6.11 38.34
C SER A 383 -4.02 6.77 38.93
N LEU A 384 -4.14 8.02 39.39
CA LEU A 384 -3.03 8.74 40.02
C LEU A 384 -2.95 8.49 41.54
N THR A 385 -1.84 7.91 42.02
CA THR A 385 -1.57 7.74 43.46
C THR A 385 -1.23 9.08 44.10
N ARG A 386 -1.86 9.39 45.25
CA ARG A 386 -1.64 10.67 45.96
C ARG A 386 -1.88 10.60 47.46
N LEU A 387 -1.36 11.60 48.18
CA LEU A 387 -1.86 11.94 49.51
C LEU A 387 -3.04 12.91 49.41
N SER A 388 -4.15 12.54 50.06
CA SER A 388 -5.32 13.38 50.33
C SER A 388 -5.57 13.51 51.84
N ASP A 389 -6.64 14.20 52.26
CA ASP A 389 -6.97 14.44 53.67
C ASP A 389 -5.76 14.94 54.52
N VAL A 390 -4.85 15.70 53.90
CA VAL A 390 -3.55 16.10 54.48
C VAL A 390 -3.75 16.89 55.78
N THR A 391 -3.15 16.40 56.87
CA THR A 391 -3.32 16.95 58.23
C THR A 391 -2.19 17.91 58.61
N SER A 392 -0.98 17.70 58.07
CA SER A 392 0.15 18.61 58.28
C SER A 392 1.13 18.62 57.11
N ILE A 393 1.71 19.80 56.86
CA ILE A 393 2.83 20.02 55.93
C ILE A 393 3.85 20.88 56.69
N THR A 394 5.10 20.42 56.76
CA THR A 394 6.22 21.16 57.38
C THR A 394 7.38 21.25 56.41
N VAL A 395 7.76 22.46 56.03
CA VAL A 395 9.00 22.70 55.27
C VAL A 395 10.20 22.54 56.21
N LEU A 396 11.01 21.51 55.99
CA LEU A 396 12.20 21.17 56.79
C LEU A 396 13.43 21.98 56.36
N SER A 397 13.57 22.24 55.06
CA SER A 397 14.62 23.06 54.46
C SER A 397 14.17 23.61 53.11
N THR A 398 14.69 24.77 52.70
CA THR A 398 14.31 25.41 51.43
C THR A 398 15.44 25.48 50.41
N GLY A 399 15.09 25.48 49.13
CA GLY A 399 16.02 25.73 48.01
C GLY A 399 17.17 24.73 47.88
N GLY A 400 16.93 23.46 48.17
CA GLY A 400 17.84 22.35 47.88
C GLY A 400 17.93 22.03 46.38
N PRO A 401 18.86 21.15 45.98
CA PRO A 401 18.90 20.65 44.61
C PRO A 401 17.66 19.79 44.31
N LEU A 402 17.12 19.91 43.10
CA LEU A 402 16.12 18.97 42.60
C LEU A 402 16.77 17.61 42.29
N PRO A 403 16.05 16.50 42.45
CA PRO A 403 16.42 15.22 41.84
C PRO A 403 16.72 15.36 40.35
N ALA A 404 17.68 14.56 39.88
CA ALA A 404 17.97 14.46 38.46
C ALA A 404 16.73 13.93 37.72
N PRO A 405 16.36 14.49 36.56
CA PRO A 405 15.19 14.04 35.83
C PRO A 405 15.48 12.66 35.21
N GLN A 406 14.52 11.73 35.32
CA GLN A 406 14.64 10.44 34.64
C GLN A 406 14.49 10.62 33.13
N VAL A 407 15.29 9.90 32.35
CA VAL A 407 15.23 9.97 30.89
C VAL A 407 14.12 9.05 30.39
N LEU A 408 13.00 9.65 29.98
CA LEU A 408 11.91 8.95 29.31
C LEU A 408 12.11 9.07 27.80
N ARG A 409 11.92 7.97 27.07
CA ARG A 409 12.03 7.90 25.61
C ARG A 409 10.79 7.28 25.02
N PHE A 410 10.44 7.69 23.81
CA PHE A 410 9.33 7.14 23.05
C PHE A 410 9.82 6.50 21.73
N PRO A 411 9.25 5.36 21.29
CA PRO A 411 8.26 4.53 22.00
C PRO A 411 8.79 3.93 23.32
N VAL A 412 7.92 3.80 24.32
CA VAL A 412 8.22 3.04 25.55
C VAL A 412 8.12 1.55 25.30
N ALA A 413 8.83 0.74 26.09
CA ALA A 413 8.80 -0.72 25.95
C ALA A 413 7.48 -1.35 26.43
N SER A 414 6.81 -0.69 27.39
CA SER A 414 5.49 -1.06 27.90
C SER A 414 4.87 0.13 28.65
N LEU A 415 3.54 0.13 28.84
CA LEU A 415 2.87 1.16 29.65
C LEU A 415 3.31 1.14 31.12
N ALA A 416 3.77 -0.01 31.64
CA ALA A 416 4.33 -0.11 32.99
C ALA A 416 5.61 0.73 33.19
N GLN A 417 6.30 1.11 32.10
CA GLN A 417 7.43 2.05 32.16
C GLN A 417 6.98 3.49 32.45
N LEU A 418 5.75 3.85 32.07
CA LEU A 418 5.15 5.15 32.41
C LEU A 418 4.66 5.14 33.87
N GLU A 419 4.05 4.03 34.28
CA GLU A 419 3.60 3.81 35.67
C GLU A 419 4.74 3.93 36.69
N ALA A 420 5.86 3.25 36.44
CA ALA A 420 7.07 3.33 37.29
C ALA A 420 7.72 4.73 37.34
N LEU A 421 7.20 5.70 36.58
CA LEU A 421 7.64 7.10 36.58
C LEU A 421 6.53 8.07 37.02
N GLU A 422 5.38 7.58 37.50
CA GLU A 422 4.25 8.41 37.92
C GLU A 422 4.66 9.45 38.98
N GLY A 423 4.35 10.74 38.76
CA GLY A 423 4.66 11.81 39.70
C GLY A 423 6.16 12.13 39.81
N MET A 424 7.02 11.40 39.09
CA MET A 424 8.45 11.68 39.04
C MET A 424 8.78 12.76 38.02
N ARG A 425 9.89 13.45 38.28
CA ARG A 425 10.43 14.43 37.35
C ARG A 425 11.16 13.73 36.19
N VAL A 426 10.71 13.97 34.97
CA VAL A 426 11.25 13.36 33.74
C VAL A 426 11.83 14.39 32.77
N VAL A 427 12.70 13.93 31.87
CA VAL A 427 13.16 14.63 30.68
C VAL A 427 12.95 13.73 29.47
N ILE A 428 12.31 14.29 28.43
CA ILE A 428 12.12 13.63 27.14
C ILE A 428 13.02 14.35 26.13
N PRO A 429 14.18 13.76 25.79
CA PRO A 429 15.14 14.39 24.87
C PRO A 429 14.72 14.25 23.41
N ASP A 430 13.79 13.35 23.12
CA ASP A 430 13.33 13.03 21.77
C ASP A 430 12.50 14.19 21.18
N ALA A 431 12.44 14.26 19.86
CA ALA A 431 11.50 15.12 19.17
C ALA A 431 10.16 14.39 19.01
N LEU A 432 9.08 15.02 19.47
CA LEU A 432 7.71 14.53 19.35
C LEU A 432 6.92 15.46 18.43
N THR A 433 5.96 14.90 17.70
CA THR A 433 5.12 15.61 16.74
C THR A 433 3.70 15.78 17.30
N VAL A 434 3.10 16.94 17.06
CA VAL A 434 1.70 17.23 17.36
C VAL A 434 0.81 16.36 16.49
N THR A 435 0.03 15.47 17.11
CA THR A 435 -0.91 14.59 16.42
C THR A 435 -2.37 14.87 16.78
N GLY A 436 -2.66 15.42 17.97
CA GLY A 436 -4.00 15.87 18.38
C GLY A 436 -4.00 17.26 19.00
N LEU A 437 -5.10 18.00 18.79
CA LEU A 437 -5.30 19.43 19.09
C LEU A 437 -6.67 19.74 19.71
N GLU A 438 -7.44 18.70 20.03
CA GLU A 438 -8.82 18.75 20.51
C GLU A 438 -8.91 19.41 21.89
N GLY A 439 -7.99 19.06 22.81
CA GLY A 439 -7.92 19.61 24.17
C GLY A 439 -7.29 21.00 24.27
N LEU A 440 -6.66 21.54 23.21
CA LEU A 440 -5.75 22.70 23.30
C LEU A 440 -6.42 23.95 23.85
N SER A 441 -7.55 24.38 23.27
CA SER A 441 -8.22 25.61 23.72
C SER A 441 -9.23 25.39 24.85
N GLU A 442 -9.53 24.13 25.18
CA GLU A 442 -10.43 23.80 26.29
C GLU A 442 -9.67 23.56 27.59
N TYR A 443 -8.65 22.70 27.58
CA TYR A 443 -7.89 22.27 28.77
C TYR A 443 -6.41 22.63 28.72
N GLY A 444 -5.92 23.26 27.64
CA GLY A 444 -4.49 23.53 27.47
C GLY A 444 -3.68 22.29 27.03
N GLU A 445 -4.35 21.23 26.59
CA GLU A 445 -3.74 19.92 26.30
C GLU A 445 -3.35 19.77 24.82
N VAL A 446 -2.17 19.20 24.55
CA VAL A 446 -1.73 18.83 23.19
C VAL A 446 -1.31 17.36 23.19
N LEU A 447 -1.89 16.55 22.29
CA LEU A 447 -1.50 15.14 22.12
C LEU A 447 -0.33 15.05 21.15
N LEU A 448 0.75 14.42 21.61
CA LEU A 448 1.99 14.22 20.86
C LEU A 448 2.22 12.74 20.55
N SER A 449 2.94 12.47 19.47
CA SER A 449 3.44 11.14 19.11
C SER A 449 4.92 11.17 18.72
N SER A 450 5.63 10.06 18.95
CA SER A 450 6.90 9.76 18.27
C SER A 450 6.67 8.82 17.09
N SER A 451 7.62 8.70 16.16
CA SER A 451 7.54 7.70 15.08
C SER A 451 7.48 6.27 15.62
N GLY A 452 6.71 5.40 14.97
CA GLY A 452 6.62 3.98 15.32
C GLY A 452 6.45 3.07 14.09
N PRO A 453 6.50 1.73 14.26
CA PRO A 453 6.43 0.78 13.14
C PRO A 453 5.18 0.84 12.27
N SER A 454 4.09 1.46 12.76
CA SER A 454 2.86 1.65 11.99
C SER A 454 2.88 2.85 11.04
N ASN A 455 3.83 3.79 11.20
CA ASN A 455 3.98 4.91 10.27
C ASN A 455 4.44 4.44 8.89
N GLN A 456 3.76 4.93 7.85
CA GLN A 456 4.03 4.50 6.48
C GLN A 456 5.17 5.28 5.81
N PRO A 457 5.83 4.69 4.80
CA PRO A 457 6.82 5.40 3.99
C PRO A 457 6.23 6.66 3.35
N GLY A 458 6.72 7.83 3.77
CA GLY A 458 6.26 9.14 3.27
C GLY A 458 5.27 9.88 4.19
N THR A 459 4.82 9.27 5.29
CA THR A 459 4.12 9.99 6.37
C THR A 459 5.12 10.51 7.41
N ASP A 460 4.67 11.42 8.27
CA ASP A 460 5.47 11.94 9.39
C ASP A 460 5.16 11.17 10.70
N ALA A 461 5.58 11.68 11.86
CA ALA A 461 5.40 10.98 13.14
C ALA A 461 3.98 11.07 13.73
N ARG A 462 3.03 11.75 13.09
CA ARG A 462 1.60 11.69 13.41
C ARG A 462 1.06 10.25 13.37
N LEU A 463 -0.11 10.02 13.94
CA LEU A 463 -0.76 8.70 13.91
C LEU A 463 -1.56 8.53 12.61
N ASP A 464 -1.19 7.56 11.79
CA ASP A 464 -1.88 7.23 10.54
C ASP A 464 -3.13 6.39 10.84
N THR A 465 -4.33 6.77 10.36
CA THR A 465 -5.53 5.96 10.62
C THR A 465 -5.37 4.56 10.02
N TYR A 466 -5.60 3.49 10.81
CA TYR A 466 -5.30 2.11 10.42
C TYR A 466 -5.79 1.72 9.01
N THR A 467 -7.07 1.95 8.70
CA THR A 467 -7.69 1.63 7.39
C THR A 467 -7.37 2.62 6.27
N GLN A 468 -6.52 3.62 6.49
CA GLN A 468 -5.91 4.39 5.40
C GLN A 468 -4.88 3.55 4.63
N PHE A 469 -4.17 2.66 5.33
CA PHE A 469 -3.02 1.92 4.75
C PHE A 469 -3.10 0.41 4.91
N ASN A 470 -3.90 -0.09 5.84
CA ASN A 470 -4.04 -1.51 6.13
C ASN A 470 -5.44 -2.02 5.77
N ALA A 471 -5.52 -3.24 5.23
CA ALA A 471 -6.80 -3.89 5.05
C ALA A 471 -7.52 -4.07 6.40
N PRO A 472 -8.86 -3.93 6.44
CA PRO A 472 -9.67 -4.15 7.65
C PRO A 472 -9.33 -5.48 8.33
N SER A 473 -9.01 -5.43 9.63
CA SER A 473 -8.63 -6.60 10.41
C SER A 473 -8.81 -6.34 11.90
N ILE A 474 -9.55 -7.22 12.58
CA ILE A 474 -9.78 -7.11 14.04
C ILE A 474 -8.46 -7.26 14.82
N GLU A 475 -7.64 -8.23 14.43
CA GLU A 475 -6.33 -8.49 15.04
C GLU A 475 -5.34 -7.36 14.70
N GLY A 476 -5.32 -6.92 13.44
CA GLY A 476 -4.44 -5.84 12.99
C GLY A 476 -4.75 -4.50 13.65
N PHE A 477 -6.04 -4.14 13.75
CA PHE A 477 -6.47 -2.91 14.41
C PHE A 477 -6.20 -2.94 15.92
N ALA A 478 -6.46 -4.07 16.61
CA ALA A 478 -6.15 -4.20 18.03
C ALA A 478 -4.63 -4.12 18.31
N ALA A 479 -3.80 -4.70 17.44
CA ALA A 479 -2.34 -4.59 17.52
C ALA A 479 -1.87 -3.14 17.26
N TYR A 480 -2.46 -2.46 16.28
CA TYR A 480 -2.20 -1.05 15.98
C TYR A 480 -2.52 -0.13 17.16
N GLN A 481 -3.72 -0.24 17.75
CA GLN A 481 -4.12 0.54 18.93
C GLN A 481 -3.17 0.31 20.12
N SER A 482 -2.69 -0.93 20.28
CA SER A 482 -1.70 -1.29 21.33
C SER A 482 -0.32 -0.67 21.08
N GLU A 483 0.08 -0.52 19.81
CA GLU A 483 1.37 0.08 19.42
C GLU A 483 1.37 1.61 19.60
N ILE A 484 0.32 2.30 19.16
CA ILE A 484 0.25 3.76 19.26
C ILE A 484 0.16 4.26 20.71
N ALA A 485 -0.43 3.46 21.61
CA ALA A 485 -0.43 3.72 23.05
C ALA A 485 0.99 3.78 23.67
N LEU A 486 1.97 3.07 23.08
CA LEU A 486 3.37 3.09 23.54
C LEU A 486 4.17 4.29 23.04
N ARG A 487 3.63 5.10 22.12
CA ARG A 487 4.34 6.22 21.49
C ARG A 487 3.64 7.57 21.58
N THR A 488 2.64 7.68 22.45
CA THR A 488 1.81 8.87 22.66
C THR A 488 2.02 9.50 24.05
N LEU A 489 1.86 10.82 24.13
CA LEU A 489 1.97 11.60 25.36
C LEU A 489 1.14 12.88 25.25
N VAL A 490 0.38 13.24 26.30
CA VAL A 490 -0.26 14.57 26.39
C VAL A 490 0.70 15.57 27.05
N VAL A 491 0.81 16.78 26.52
CA VAL A 491 1.41 17.92 27.22
C VAL A 491 0.29 18.83 27.73
N ASP A 492 0.22 18.99 29.05
CA ASP A 492 -0.81 19.73 29.80
C ASP A 492 -0.27 21.14 30.16
N ASP A 493 -1.12 22.12 30.43
CA ASP A 493 -0.69 23.49 30.83
C ASP A 493 -0.55 23.68 32.35
N GLY A 494 -0.86 22.66 33.15
CA GLY A 494 -0.82 22.69 34.61
C GLY A 494 -2.08 23.26 35.24
N SER A 495 -3.17 23.41 34.48
CA SER A 495 -4.44 24.00 34.93
C SER A 495 -5.64 23.08 34.73
N THR A 496 -6.62 23.18 35.64
CA THR A 496 -7.97 22.60 35.43
C THR A 496 -8.97 23.65 34.93
N SER A 497 -8.50 24.83 34.52
CA SER A 497 -9.34 25.95 34.09
C SER A 497 -9.81 25.75 32.65
N ARG A 498 -11.09 25.37 32.47
CA ARG A 498 -11.68 25.30 31.12
C ARG A 498 -11.69 26.66 30.42
N PHE A 499 -11.29 26.67 29.16
CA PHE A 499 -11.23 27.82 28.26
C PHE A 499 -10.37 28.98 28.82
N PRO A 500 -9.06 28.76 29.02
CA PRO A 500 -8.17 29.77 29.59
C PRO A 500 -8.12 31.03 28.71
N ALA A 501 -8.08 32.20 29.34
CA ALA A 501 -8.09 33.49 28.65
C ALA A 501 -6.85 33.73 27.76
N THR A 502 -5.82 32.89 27.89
CA THR A 502 -4.66 32.82 27.02
C THR A 502 -4.28 31.34 26.90
N VAL A 503 -4.32 30.81 25.68
CA VAL A 503 -3.93 29.43 25.39
C VAL A 503 -2.42 29.43 25.13
N LEU A 504 -1.65 28.74 25.97
CA LEU A 504 -0.18 28.91 26.00
C LEU A 504 0.53 28.35 24.77
N TYR A 505 0.07 27.22 24.24
CA TYR A 505 0.81 26.43 23.26
C TYR A 505 0.55 26.86 21.81
N GLY A 506 1.13 28.00 21.44
CA GLY A 506 1.46 28.32 20.04
C GLY A 506 2.91 27.97 19.71
N ARG A 507 3.41 28.48 18.58
CA ARG A 507 4.79 28.26 18.13
C ARG A 507 5.79 29.20 18.83
N ASN A 508 7.04 28.78 18.92
CA ASN A 508 8.19 29.54 19.45
C ASN A 508 8.04 29.99 20.92
N GLY A 509 7.18 29.33 21.71
CA GLY A 509 6.87 29.71 23.08
C GLY A 509 5.94 30.93 23.21
N GLU A 510 5.36 31.40 22.10
CA GLU A 510 4.35 32.46 22.07
C GLU A 510 2.93 31.85 22.10
N PRO A 511 1.93 32.55 22.68
CA PRO A 511 0.56 32.03 22.77
C PRO A 511 -0.09 31.64 21.44
N PHE A 512 -1.01 30.68 21.52
CA PHE A 512 -1.81 30.22 20.39
C PHE A 512 -2.80 31.29 19.90
N SER A 513 -2.86 31.50 18.59
CA SER A 513 -3.79 32.43 17.94
C SER A 513 -3.93 32.14 16.45
N ALA A 514 -4.92 32.73 15.78
CA ALA A 514 -5.11 32.60 14.33
C ALA A 514 -3.91 33.10 13.49
N VAL A 515 -3.04 33.94 14.08
CA VAL A 515 -1.79 34.42 13.46
C VAL A 515 -0.52 33.70 13.95
N ASN A 516 -0.63 32.90 15.00
CA ASN A 516 0.41 32.01 15.53
C ASN A 516 -0.21 30.65 15.89
N PRO A 517 -0.68 29.88 14.88
CA PRO A 517 -1.33 28.60 15.11
C PRO A 517 -0.29 27.55 15.54
N LEU A 518 -0.75 26.58 16.31
CA LEU A 518 -0.14 25.25 16.43
C LEU A 518 -0.91 24.32 15.50
N ARG A 519 -0.21 23.54 14.67
CA ARG A 519 -0.78 22.65 13.65
C ARG A 519 -0.35 21.21 13.87
N GLY A 520 -1.16 20.25 13.43
CA GLY A 520 -0.72 18.85 13.31
C GLY A 520 0.55 18.77 12.47
N GLY A 521 1.53 17.96 12.86
CA GLY A 521 2.84 17.90 12.20
C GLY A 521 3.88 18.90 12.71
N ASP A 522 3.51 19.91 13.52
CA ASP A 522 4.49 20.72 14.27
C ASP A 522 5.23 19.86 15.32
N THR A 523 6.46 20.22 15.69
CA THR A 523 7.28 19.40 16.60
C THR A 523 7.66 20.11 17.90
N VAL A 524 8.05 19.34 18.91
CA VAL A 524 8.66 19.83 20.15
C VAL A 524 9.71 18.84 20.64
N SER A 525 10.75 19.33 21.32
CA SER A 525 11.84 18.49 21.85
C SER A 525 12.38 19.03 23.18
N GLY A 526 13.06 18.18 23.94
CA GLY A 526 13.69 18.57 25.20
C GLY A 526 12.68 18.93 26.30
N LEU A 527 11.52 18.27 26.31
CA LEU A 527 10.48 18.49 27.31
C LEU A 527 10.97 18.07 28.70
N ILE A 528 10.65 18.88 29.71
CA ILE A 528 10.99 18.62 31.12
C ILE A 528 9.78 18.92 31.99
N GLY A 529 9.34 17.96 32.79
CA GLY A 529 8.11 18.05 33.56
C GLY A 529 7.98 16.93 34.57
N ILE A 530 6.79 16.84 35.16
CA ILE A 530 6.36 15.72 35.99
C ILE A 530 5.44 14.83 35.15
N LEU A 531 5.66 13.51 35.16
CA LEU A 531 4.72 12.57 34.55
C LEU A 531 3.51 12.39 35.47
N ASP A 532 2.31 12.25 34.93
CA ASP A 532 1.06 12.21 35.69
C ASP A 532 0.01 11.39 34.94
N ASP A 533 -0.87 10.69 35.66
CA ASP A 533 -1.98 9.91 35.09
C ASP A 533 -3.35 10.26 35.72
N ARG A 534 -3.65 11.57 35.87
CA ARG A 534 -4.85 12.02 36.59
C ARG A 534 -6.17 11.86 35.83
N TYR A 535 -6.15 11.89 34.49
CA TYR A 535 -7.35 11.83 33.64
C TYR A 535 -7.10 10.98 32.39
N ALA A 536 -7.95 9.98 32.16
CA ALA A 536 -8.08 9.37 30.84
C ALA A 536 -8.66 10.37 29.83
N SER A 537 -7.85 10.76 28.86
CA SER A 537 -8.27 11.37 27.59
C SER A 537 -8.43 10.29 26.52
N GLY A 538 -9.58 10.29 25.82
CA GLY A 538 -9.85 9.46 24.65
C GLY A 538 -9.71 7.94 24.86
N ASP A 539 -9.56 7.22 23.75
CA ASP A 539 -9.06 5.83 23.73
C ASP A 539 -7.51 5.79 23.61
N LEU A 540 -6.85 6.96 23.49
CA LEU A 540 -5.42 7.12 23.24
C LEU A 540 -4.75 8.10 24.22
N GLY A 541 -3.79 7.60 24.99
CA GLY A 541 -2.88 8.43 25.81
C GLY A 541 -3.55 9.09 27.03
N HIS A 542 -3.27 8.56 28.22
CA HIS A 542 -3.76 9.13 29.49
C HIS A 542 -2.64 9.79 30.29
N TYR A 543 -1.44 9.20 30.24
CA TYR A 543 -0.24 9.81 30.78
C TYR A 543 0.05 11.16 30.13
N ARG A 544 0.33 12.14 30.98
CA ARG A 544 0.58 13.53 30.62
C ARG A 544 1.84 14.06 31.27
N LEU A 545 2.48 14.99 30.59
CA LEU A 545 3.58 15.77 31.13
C LEU A 545 3.05 17.10 31.65
N GLN A 546 3.30 17.38 32.93
CA GLN A 546 3.10 18.67 33.58
C GLN A 546 4.42 19.47 33.51
N PRO A 547 4.58 20.46 32.61
CA PRO A 547 5.89 21.04 32.36
C PRO A 547 6.43 21.83 33.55
N THR A 548 7.70 21.61 33.88
CA THR A 548 8.45 22.40 34.90
C THR A 548 9.48 23.32 34.26
N ALA A 549 9.52 23.35 32.93
CA ALA A 549 10.32 24.25 32.10
C ALA A 549 9.46 24.77 30.92
N PRO A 550 9.82 25.91 30.28
CA PRO A 550 9.09 26.43 29.13
C PRO A 550 9.03 25.45 27.96
N VAL A 551 7.84 25.29 27.38
CA VAL A 551 7.60 24.49 26.16
C VAL A 551 7.65 25.41 24.93
N SER A 552 8.27 24.96 23.83
CA SER A 552 8.39 25.76 22.60
C SER A 552 8.27 24.89 21.34
N PHE A 553 7.05 24.80 20.82
CA PHE A 553 6.75 24.13 19.55
C PHE A 553 7.44 24.82 18.35
N GLN A 554 7.92 24.02 17.41
CA GLN A 554 8.52 24.43 16.14
C GLN A 554 7.49 24.30 15.02
N GLY A 555 7.43 25.31 14.15
CA GLY A 555 6.43 25.41 13.08
C GLY A 555 6.78 24.59 11.83
N ASP A 556 7.05 23.30 12.00
CA ASP A 556 7.56 22.42 10.95
C ASP A 556 6.51 22.03 9.90
N ASN A 557 5.21 22.13 10.21
CA ASN A 557 4.14 22.09 9.22
C ASN A 557 3.57 23.50 8.96
N PRO A 558 4.16 24.31 8.06
CA PRO A 558 3.65 25.65 7.74
C PRO A 558 2.39 25.60 6.87
N ARG A 559 1.48 26.56 7.10
CA ARG A 559 0.33 26.82 6.22
C ARG A 559 0.77 27.03 4.76
N THR A 560 0.17 26.31 3.83
CA THR A 560 0.55 26.30 2.40
C THR A 560 -0.43 27.11 1.53
N ALA A 561 0.06 27.60 0.39
CA ALA A 561 -0.83 28.07 -0.68
C ALA A 561 -1.53 26.88 -1.37
N VAL A 562 -2.60 27.15 -2.13
CA VAL A 562 -3.29 26.11 -2.92
C VAL A 562 -2.29 25.35 -3.81
N PRO A 563 -2.36 24.00 -3.87
CA PRO A 563 -1.52 23.20 -4.77
C PRO A 563 -1.68 23.60 -6.24
N ASP A 564 -0.58 23.59 -7.00
CA ASP A 564 -0.67 23.72 -8.45
C ASP A 564 -0.80 22.36 -9.13
N VAL A 565 -2.01 22.09 -9.62
CA VAL A 565 -2.42 20.86 -10.30
C VAL A 565 -2.41 20.98 -11.83
N GLY A 566 -1.97 22.13 -12.37
CA GLY A 566 -1.98 22.40 -13.81
C GLY A 566 -3.39 22.46 -14.43
N GLY A 567 -3.48 22.07 -15.70
CA GLY A 567 -4.73 21.94 -16.47
C GLY A 567 -5.25 23.24 -17.06
N THR A 568 -6.15 23.13 -18.04
CA THR A 568 -6.93 24.26 -18.57
C THR A 568 -8.21 24.55 -17.78
N LEU A 569 -8.68 23.57 -17.00
CA LEU A 569 -9.75 23.71 -16.03
C LEU A 569 -9.27 23.19 -14.67
N LYS A 570 -9.76 23.80 -13.59
CA LYS A 570 -9.60 23.25 -12.23
C LYS A 570 -10.96 22.86 -11.66
N VAL A 571 -11.04 21.67 -11.07
CA VAL A 571 -12.22 21.17 -10.34
C VAL A 571 -11.84 20.96 -8.89
N ALA A 572 -12.78 21.14 -7.95
CA ALA A 572 -12.53 20.87 -6.54
C ALA A 572 -13.73 20.19 -5.86
N SER A 573 -13.45 19.47 -4.78
CA SER A 573 -14.42 18.95 -3.81
C SER A 573 -14.20 19.65 -2.47
N PHE A 574 -15.26 20.09 -1.79
CA PHE A 574 -15.13 20.73 -0.48
C PHE A 574 -16.36 20.49 0.42
N ASN A 575 -16.15 19.80 1.54
CA ASN A 575 -17.08 19.78 2.67
C ASN A 575 -16.98 21.10 3.46
N VAL A 576 -18.10 21.81 3.62
CA VAL A 576 -18.18 23.16 4.20
C VAL A 576 -18.72 23.22 5.64
N LEU A 577 -18.68 22.09 6.37
CA LEU A 577 -18.98 21.98 7.81
C LEU A 577 -20.35 22.57 8.20
N ASN A 578 -21.41 21.92 7.77
CA ASN A 578 -22.81 22.35 7.98
C ASN A 578 -23.04 23.85 7.72
N PHE A 579 -22.94 24.28 6.47
CA PHE A 579 -23.21 25.68 6.08
C PHE A 579 -24.71 25.97 6.01
N PHE A 580 -25.28 26.37 7.16
CA PHE A 580 -26.71 26.65 7.35
C PHE A 580 -26.95 28.15 7.58
N ASN A 581 -27.97 28.72 6.93
CA ASN A 581 -28.16 30.18 6.80
C ASN A 581 -29.28 30.78 7.67
N GLY A 582 -30.04 29.95 8.39
CA GLY A 582 -31.19 30.37 9.20
C GLY A 582 -32.49 30.42 8.39
N ASP A 583 -33.02 31.62 8.18
CA ASP A 583 -34.20 31.86 7.32
C ASP A 583 -33.85 32.49 5.96
N GLY A 584 -32.55 32.58 5.64
CA GLY A 584 -32.01 33.31 4.48
C GLY A 584 -32.26 34.83 4.50
N ALA A 585 -32.88 35.37 5.55
CA ALA A 585 -33.17 36.80 5.74
C ALA A 585 -32.39 37.41 6.92
N GLY A 586 -31.46 36.65 7.51
CA GLY A 586 -30.64 37.06 8.66
C GLY A 586 -31.29 36.83 10.02
N THR A 587 -32.35 36.02 10.09
CA THR A 587 -32.92 35.49 11.33
C THR A 587 -32.94 33.96 11.28
N GLY A 588 -33.75 33.27 12.09
CA GLY A 588 -33.82 31.80 12.08
C GLY A 588 -32.70 31.06 12.84
N PHE A 589 -31.86 31.76 13.60
CA PHE A 589 -30.81 31.18 14.44
C PHE A 589 -31.29 30.88 15.88
N PRO A 590 -30.77 29.85 16.57
CA PRO A 590 -29.81 28.85 16.08
C PRO A 590 -30.44 27.93 15.02
N THR A 591 -29.65 27.51 14.05
CA THR A 591 -30.06 26.54 13.03
C THR A 591 -30.10 25.11 13.61
N ALA A 592 -30.60 24.14 12.85
CA ALA A 592 -30.63 22.74 13.31
C ALA A 592 -29.24 22.08 13.35
N ARG A 593 -28.28 22.62 12.60
CA ARG A 593 -26.85 22.26 12.49
C ARG A 593 -26.07 23.50 12.06
N GLY A 594 -24.76 23.55 12.28
CA GLY A 594 -23.94 24.68 11.86
C GLY A 594 -23.97 25.84 12.87
N ALA A 595 -24.16 27.07 12.38
CA ALA A 595 -24.06 28.28 13.18
C ALA A 595 -25.24 28.52 14.15
N ASP A 596 -24.95 28.74 15.44
CA ASP A 596 -25.95 29.10 16.45
C ASP A 596 -26.40 30.57 16.37
N SER A 597 -25.71 31.40 15.57
CA SER A 597 -25.97 32.83 15.44
C SER A 597 -25.62 33.41 14.06
N LEU A 598 -26.24 34.54 13.72
CA LEU A 598 -25.88 35.32 12.52
C LEU A 598 -24.40 35.74 12.49
N THR A 599 -23.78 35.95 13.67
CA THR A 599 -22.35 36.31 13.78
C THR A 599 -21.47 35.14 13.37
N GLU A 600 -21.80 33.93 13.82
CA GLU A 600 -21.11 32.69 13.44
C GLU A 600 -21.30 32.37 11.96
N PHE A 601 -22.52 32.46 11.44
CA PHE A 601 -22.78 32.28 10.02
C PHE A 601 -21.96 33.24 9.16
N GLN A 602 -21.84 34.51 9.57
CA GLN A 602 -20.98 35.47 8.89
C GLN A 602 -19.50 35.08 8.97
N ARG A 603 -19.01 34.66 10.15
CA ARG A 603 -17.63 34.20 10.35
C ARG A 603 -17.31 32.98 9.49
N GLN A 604 -18.23 32.02 9.42
CA GLN A 604 -18.14 30.77 8.65
C GLN A 604 -18.12 31.07 7.15
N ARG A 605 -19.12 31.81 6.67
CA ARG A 605 -19.24 32.25 5.28
C ARG A 605 -17.98 32.96 4.81
N ASP A 606 -17.44 33.90 5.59
CA ASP A 606 -16.29 34.69 5.16
C ASP A 606 -15.03 33.83 5.03
N LYS A 607 -14.84 32.82 5.89
CA LYS A 607 -13.79 31.80 5.77
C LYS A 607 -14.00 30.89 4.54
N ILE A 608 -15.20 30.32 4.35
CA ILE A 608 -15.53 29.44 3.21
C ILE A 608 -15.37 30.19 1.88
N VAL A 609 -15.85 31.44 1.78
CA VAL A 609 -15.67 32.28 0.59
C VAL A 609 -14.18 32.51 0.32
N SER A 610 -13.37 32.76 1.35
CA SER A 610 -11.92 32.86 1.20
C SER A 610 -11.29 31.57 0.68
N ALA A 611 -11.73 30.39 1.16
CA ALA A 611 -11.26 29.09 0.70
C ALA A 611 -11.66 28.79 -0.75
N ILE A 612 -12.93 28.95 -1.13
CA ILE A 612 -13.42 28.65 -2.49
C ILE A 612 -12.81 29.61 -3.52
N LEU A 613 -12.65 30.89 -3.19
CA LEU A 613 -11.96 31.84 -4.08
C LEU A 613 -10.45 31.57 -4.13
N GLY A 614 -9.85 31.08 -3.04
CA GLY A 614 -8.45 30.65 -2.97
C GLY A 614 -8.14 29.40 -3.81
N LEU A 615 -9.07 28.43 -3.85
CA LEU A 615 -8.98 27.25 -4.73
C LEU A 615 -8.89 27.64 -6.21
N GLY A 616 -9.54 28.75 -6.59
CA GLY A 616 -9.57 29.23 -7.98
C GLY A 616 -10.26 28.28 -8.97
N ALA A 617 -10.93 27.23 -8.49
CA ALA A 617 -11.57 26.19 -9.30
C ALA A 617 -12.75 26.73 -10.14
N ASP A 618 -12.93 26.14 -11.32
CA ASP A 618 -13.95 26.45 -12.33
C ASP A 618 -15.25 25.67 -12.11
N VAL A 619 -15.17 24.50 -11.47
CA VAL A 619 -16.28 23.71 -10.94
C VAL A 619 -15.95 23.31 -9.50
N VAL A 620 -16.89 23.42 -8.57
CA VAL A 620 -16.70 23.04 -7.16
C VAL A 620 -17.88 22.20 -6.69
N GLY A 621 -17.62 20.95 -6.33
CA GLY A 621 -18.55 20.12 -5.58
C GLY A 621 -18.56 20.54 -4.12
N LEU A 622 -19.75 20.78 -3.58
CA LEU A 622 -19.97 21.19 -2.19
C LEU A 622 -20.69 20.10 -1.42
N ILE A 623 -20.20 19.85 -0.21
CA ILE A 623 -20.71 18.88 0.74
C ILE A 623 -21.05 19.61 2.04
N GLU A 624 -22.10 19.20 2.74
CA GLU A 624 -22.61 19.87 3.96
C GLU A 624 -23.22 21.26 3.77
N LEU A 625 -23.95 21.46 2.66
CA LEU A 625 -24.87 22.59 2.53
C LEU A 625 -26.20 22.30 3.25
N GLU A 626 -26.86 23.34 3.76
CA GLU A 626 -28.26 23.23 4.16
C GLU A 626 -29.17 22.93 2.95
N ASN A 627 -30.07 21.97 3.12
CA ASN A 627 -31.05 21.56 2.12
C ASN A 627 -32.29 22.47 2.15
N ASP A 628 -32.12 23.79 2.01
CA ASP A 628 -33.22 24.78 1.98
C ASP A 628 -33.69 25.13 0.55
N GLY A 629 -33.08 24.49 -0.45
CA GLY A 629 -33.46 24.54 -1.86
C GLY A 629 -32.57 25.48 -2.68
N TYR A 630 -33.16 26.13 -3.67
CA TYR A 630 -32.42 26.86 -4.74
C TYR A 630 -32.96 28.27 -4.99
N GLY A 631 -33.69 28.83 -4.02
CA GLY A 631 -34.28 30.16 -4.10
C GLY A 631 -33.33 31.29 -3.70
N ALA A 632 -33.81 32.53 -3.79
CA ALA A 632 -33.06 33.73 -3.40
C ALA A 632 -32.63 33.78 -1.92
N THR A 633 -33.21 32.93 -1.08
CA THR A 633 -32.93 32.78 0.35
C THR A 633 -32.19 31.48 0.67
N SER A 634 -31.73 30.72 -0.33
CA SER A 634 -31.07 29.43 -0.11
C SER A 634 -29.63 29.57 0.37
N ALA A 635 -29.10 28.58 1.10
CA ALA A 635 -27.72 28.57 1.57
C ALA A 635 -26.72 28.64 0.40
N ILE A 636 -26.96 27.87 -0.66
CA ILE A 636 -26.13 27.89 -1.87
C ILE A 636 -26.17 29.24 -2.62
N GLN A 637 -27.34 29.91 -2.66
CA GLN A 637 -27.43 31.27 -3.21
C GLN A 637 -26.70 32.29 -2.34
N ALA A 638 -26.84 32.21 -1.01
CA ALA A 638 -26.16 33.12 -0.08
C ALA A 638 -24.63 33.02 -0.18
N LEU A 639 -24.11 31.82 -0.42
CA LEU A 639 -22.69 31.58 -0.69
C LEU A 639 -22.26 32.20 -2.03
N VAL A 640 -23.01 31.94 -3.12
CA VAL A 640 -22.72 32.50 -4.45
C VAL A 640 -22.81 34.02 -4.48
N ASP A 641 -23.75 34.64 -3.77
CA ASP A 641 -23.86 36.10 -3.66
C ASP A 641 -22.64 36.70 -2.95
N ALA A 642 -22.18 36.08 -1.86
CA ALA A 642 -20.99 36.52 -1.14
C ALA A 642 -19.69 36.32 -1.95
N MET A 643 -19.56 35.21 -2.67
CA MET A 643 -18.45 34.98 -3.61
C MET A 643 -18.44 36.02 -4.73
N ASN A 644 -19.59 36.26 -5.38
CA ASN A 644 -19.72 37.24 -6.46
C ASN A 644 -19.56 38.69 -5.97
N GLN A 645 -19.81 38.99 -4.70
CA GLN A 645 -19.50 40.30 -4.11
C GLN A 645 -17.98 40.57 -4.11
N GLN A 646 -17.15 39.54 -3.94
CA GLN A 646 -15.68 39.67 -3.93
C GLN A 646 -15.06 39.45 -5.32
N ALA A 647 -15.50 38.42 -6.05
CA ALA A 647 -14.95 38.01 -7.35
C ALA A 647 -15.52 38.80 -8.56
N GLY A 648 -16.63 39.51 -8.36
CA GLY A 648 -17.37 40.20 -9.42
C GLY A 648 -18.70 39.51 -9.74
N ALA A 649 -19.72 40.31 -10.03
CA ALA A 649 -21.08 39.82 -10.25
C ALA A 649 -21.18 38.86 -11.45
N GLY A 650 -21.70 37.65 -11.21
CA GLY A 650 -21.87 36.61 -12.24
C GLY A 650 -20.61 35.79 -12.55
N THR A 651 -19.56 35.91 -11.74
CA THR A 651 -18.35 35.08 -11.89
C THR A 651 -18.63 33.62 -11.56
N TYR A 652 -19.44 33.37 -10.54
CA TYR A 652 -19.92 32.04 -10.13
C TYR A 652 -21.45 31.97 -10.20
N THR A 653 -21.95 30.76 -10.44
CA THR A 653 -23.35 30.36 -10.27
C THR A 653 -23.39 28.89 -9.81
N PHE A 654 -24.58 28.33 -9.60
CA PHE A 654 -24.75 26.95 -9.16
C PHE A 654 -25.67 26.12 -10.08
N ILE A 655 -25.63 24.80 -9.91
CA ILE A 655 -26.55 23.84 -10.54
C ILE A 655 -27.83 23.72 -9.72
N ASN A 656 -28.97 23.93 -10.39
CA ASN A 656 -30.30 23.69 -9.84
C ASN A 656 -30.92 22.48 -10.60
N PRO A 657 -31.18 21.34 -9.92
CA PRO A 657 -31.72 20.14 -10.55
C PRO A 657 -33.22 20.24 -10.91
N GLY A 658 -33.87 21.37 -10.67
CA GLY A 658 -35.30 21.57 -10.92
C GLY A 658 -36.22 21.00 -9.85
N LEU A 659 -35.66 20.56 -8.71
CA LEU A 659 -36.39 20.09 -7.53
C LEU A 659 -36.46 21.15 -6.43
N PRO A 660 -37.44 21.08 -5.51
CA PRO A 660 -37.46 21.94 -4.32
C PRO A 660 -36.26 21.72 -3.39
N GLN A 661 -35.86 20.46 -3.20
CA GLN A 661 -34.81 19.95 -2.31
C GLN A 661 -34.26 18.65 -2.91
N ILE A 662 -33.05 18.23 -2.51
CA ILE A 662 -32.49 16.90 -2.85
C ILE A 662 -32.67 15.96 -1.66
N GLY A 663 -33.37 14.84 -1.84
CA GLY A 663 -33.62 13.89 -0.75
C GLY A 663 -34.45 14.48 0.40
N SER A 664 -34.18 14.04 1.63
CA SER A 664 -34.93 14.44 2.84
C SER A 664 -34.06 14.75 4.06
N ASP A 665 -32.73 14.59 3.99
CA ASP A 665 -31.83 15.01 5.06
C ASP A 665 -31.75 16.55 5.10
N ALA A 666 -31.42 17.12 6.25
CA ALA A 666 -31.19 18.55 6.40
C ALA A 666 -29.92 19.01 5.66
N ILE A 667 -29.01 18.08 5.38
CA ILE A 667 -27.76 18.29 4.64
C ILE A 667 -27.93 17.83 3.18
N ALA A 668 -27.47 18.65 2.24
CA ALA A 668 -27.40 18.35 0.81
C ALA A 668 -25.97 18.51 0.25
N VAL A 669 -25.79 17.98 -0.95
CA VAL A 669 -24.67 18.28 -1.86
C VAL A 669 -25.06 19.36 -2.86
N GLY A 670 -24.07 20.06 -3.42
CA GLY A 670 -24.28 21.08 -4.46
C GLY A 670 -23.12 21.18 -5.44
N ILE A 671 -23.32 21.89 -6.55
CA ILE A 671 -22.26 22.17 -7.53
C ILE A 671 -22.27 23.67 -7.85
N LEU A 672 -21.13 24.34 -7.62
CA LEU A 672 -20.83 25.67 -8.16
C LEU A 672 -20.03 25.57 -9.45
N TYR A 673 -20.14 26.55 -10.34
CA TYR A 673 -19.26 26.67 -11.50
C TYR A 673 -19.10 28.12 -11.98
N LYS A 674 -18.06 28.37 -12.77
CA LYS A 674 -17.84 29.64 -13.48
C LYS A 674 -18.43 29.59 -14.90
N PRO A 675 -19.48 30.39 -15.22
CA PRO A 675 -20.07 30.44 -16.57
C PRO A 675 -19.12 30.92 -17.68
N ALA A 676 -17.96 31.48 -17.31
CA ALA A 676 -16.92 31.91 -18.25
C ALA A 676 -15.95 30.78 -18.66
N ALA A 677 -15.93 29.66 -17.92
CA ALA A 677 -15.04 28.53 -18.17
C ALA A 677 -15.79 27.30 -18.72
N VAL A 678 -16.98 27.01 -18.18
CA VAL A 678 -17.79 25.85 -18.54
C VAL A 678 -19.26 26.20 -18.71
N ARG A 679 -20.00 25.37 -19.47
CA ARG A 679 -21.47 25.40 -19.54
C ARG A 679 -22.07 24.03 -19.17
N PRO A 680 -23.18 23.95 -18.42
CA PRO A 680 -23.90 22.69 -18.20
C PRO A 680 -24.46 22.14 -19.52
N VAL A 681 -24.46 20.81 -19.65
CA VAL A 681 -25.08 20.06 -20.76
C VAL A 681 -26.12 19.10 -20.19
N GLY A 682 -27.29 19.01 -20.85
CA GLY A 682 -28.39 18.17 -20.37
C GLY A 682 -29.06 18.72 -19.10
N ALA A 683 -29.77 17.84 -18.40
CA ALA A 683 -30.29 18.10 -17.06
C ALA A 683 -29.35 17.46 -16.02
N ALA A 684 -29.28 18.04 -14.82
CA ALA A 684 -28.61 17.39 -13.71
C ALA A 684 -29.35 16.09 -13.32
N ALA A 685 -28.59 15.05 -12.98
CA ALA A 685 -29.11 13.77 -12.56
C ALA A 685 -28.89 13.55 -11.06
N ILE A 686 -29.77 12.79 -10.41
CA ILE A 686 -29.68 12.51 -8.97
C ILE A 686 -29.75 11.00 -8.74
N LEU A 687 -28.82 10.48 -7.94
CA LEU A 687 -28.91 9.12 -7.41
C LEU A 687 -29.71 9.13 -6.12
N ASP A 688 -30.95 8.68 -6.19
CA ASP A 688 -31.84 8.49 -5.05
C ASP A 688 -32.56 7.13 -5.12
N SER A 689 -33.53 6.91 -4.24
CA SER A 689 -34.30 5.66 -4.11
C SER A 689 -35.27 5.39 -5.27
N SER A 690 -35.25 6.17 -6.34
CA SER A 690 -35.90 5.82 -7.61
C SER A 690 -35.03 4.93 -8.50
N PHE A 691 -33.71 4.89 -8.27
CA PHE A 691 -32.80 3.97 -8.95
C PHE A 691 -32.86 2.57 -8.31
N VAL A 692 -32.91 1.55 -9.17
CA VAL A 692 -32.88 0.13 -8.82
C VAL A 692 -31.69 -0.46 -9.55
N ASP A 693 -30.76 -1.06 -8.81
CA ASP A 693 -29.55 -1.65 -9.37
C ASP A 693 -29.84 -2.97 -10.14
N PRO A 694 -28.87 -3.50 -10.92
CA PRO A 694 -29.07 -4.70 -11.74
C PRO A 694 -29.44 -5.96 -10.93
N ASP A 695 -29.02 -6.05 -9.67
CA ASP A 695 -29.30 -7.17 -8.76
C ASP A 695 -30.66 -7.02 -8.03
N GLY A 696 -31.37 -5.91 -8.23
CA GLY A 696 -32.70 -5.63 -7.69
C GLY A 696 -32.70 -4.99 -6.30
N GLY A 697 -31.57 -4.43 -5.87
CA GLY A 697 -31.41 -3.54 -4.73
C GLY A 697 -31.73 -2.07 -5.08
N GLY A 698 -30.92 -1.14 -4.60
CA GLY A 698 -31.04 0.29 -4.87
C GLY A 698 -30.64 1.20 -3.71
N PHE A 699 -30.51 2.49 -4.01
CA PHE A 699 -29.99 3.49 -3.09
C PHE A 699 -31.01 3.81 -1.98
N ASN A 700 -30.60 3.86 -0.70
CA ASN A 700 -31.53 4.15 0.41
C ASN A 700 -31.39 5.59 0.94
N SER A 701 -32.14 6.50 0.31
CA SER A 701 -32.18 7.94 0.65
C SER A 701 -32.79 8.27 2.02
N THR A 702 -33.22 7.26 2.80
CA THR A 702 -33.67 7.43 4.18
C THR A 702 -32.50 7.45 5.16
N VAL A 703 -31.35 6.88 4.76
CA VAL A 703 -30.14 6.75 5.61
C VAL A 703 -28.85 7.17 4.88
N GLN A 704 -28.94 7.47 3.58
CA GLN A 704 -27.88 8.02 2.74
C GLN A 704 -28.34 9.34 2.13
N ARG A 705 -27.40 10.25 1.83
CA ARG A 705 -27.71 11.51 1.15
C ARG A 705 -27.58 11.29 -0.37
N PRO A 706 -28.58 11.69 -1.19
CA PRO A 706 -28.51 11.48 -2.64
C PRO A 706 -27.29 12.17 -3.28
N SER A 707 -26.73 11.55 -4.33
CA SER A 707 -25.63 12.13 -5.11
C SER A 707 -26.18 13.00 -6.26
N LEU A 708 -25.43 14.02 -6.66
CA LEU A 708 -25.80 14.98 -7.72
C LEU A 708 -24.76 14.94 -8.85
N ALA A 709 -25.18 14.63 -10.07
CA ALA A 709 -24.32 14.62 -11.26
C ALA A 709 -24.71 15.72 -12.27
N GLN A 710 -23.71 16.33 -12.90
CA GLN A 710 -23.89 17.29 -13.98
C GLN A 710 -22.74 17.21 -14.99
N THR A 711 -23.08 17.01 -16.26
CA THR A 711 -22.12 17.18 -17.38
C THR A 711 -21.83 18.64 -17.63
N PHE A 712 -20.56 18.97 -17.77
CA PHE A 712 -20.07 20.28 -18.19
C PHE A 712 -19.34 20.16 -19.51
N GLU A 713 -19.50 21.18 -20.36
CA GLU A 713 -18.70 21.38 -21.56
C GLU A 713 -17.75 22.56 -21.36
N ALA A 714 -16.46 22.33 -21.61
CA ALA A 714 -15.39 23.31 -21.55
C ALA A 714 -15.55 24.33 -22.69
N LEU A 715 -15.64 25.62 -22.37
CA LEU A 715 -15.80 26.68 -23.38
C LEU A 715 -14.52 26.94 -24.19
N SER A 716 -13.38 26.39 -23.77
CA SER A 716 -12.09 26.49 -24.43
C SER A 716 -11.98 25.66 -25.72
N ASN A 717 -12.52 24.44 -25.74
CA ASN A 717 -12.41 23.49 -26.86
C ASN A 717 -13.71 22.71 -27.18
N GLY A 718 -14.70 22.70 -26.28
CA GLY A 718 -15.92 21.91 -26.41
C GLY A 718 -15.84 20.48 -25.89
N ALA A 719 -14.74 20.09 -25.24
CA ALA A 719 -14.62 18.82 -24.52
C ALA A 719 -15.58 18.76 -23.32
N ARG A 720 -15.90 17.56 -22.83
CA ARG A 720 -16.88 17.36 -21.75
C ARG A 720 -16.34 16.47 -20.64
N PHE A 721 -16.97 16.56 -19.49
CA PHE A 721 -16.86 15.63 -18.38
C PHE A 721 -18.11 15.75 -17.50
N THR A 722 -18.39 14.73 -16.69
CA THR A 722 -19.50 14.73 -15.74
C THR A 722 -18.95 14.77 -14.32
N ALA A 723 -19.21 15.87 -13.62
CA ALA A 723 -18.91 16.00 -12.20
C ALA A 723 -20.03 15.36 -11.37
N VAL A 724 -19.66 14.51 -10.41
CA VAL A 724 -20.58 13.74 -9.57
C VAL A 724 -20.22 14.03 -8.11
N VAL A 725 -21.12 14.68 -7.37
CA VAL A 725 -20.90 15.04 -5.96
C VAL A 725 -21.71 14.15 -5.05
N ASN A 726 -21.07 13.57 -4.05
CA ASN A 726 -21.67 12.62 -3.11
C ASN A 726 -21.36 12.97 -1.64
N HIS A 727 -22.11 12.39 -0.71
CA HIS A 727 -21.81 12.43 0.72
C HIS A 727 -22.39 11.18 1.42
N LEU A 728 -21.57 10.14 1.59
CA LEU A 728 -22.01 8.88 2.19
C LEU A 728 -22.26 9.00 3.71
N LYS A 729 -22.95 8.00 4.26
CA LYS A 729 -23.35 7.92 5.67
C LYS A 729 -22.14 7.91 6.60
N SER A 730 -22.13 8.83 7.56
CA SER A 730 -21.06 8.95 8.56
C SER A 730 -20.84 7.74 9.45
N LYS A 731 -19.59 7.56 9.89
CA LYS A 731 -19.15 6.47 10.79
C LYS A 731 -19.69 6.56 12.23
N GLY A 732 -20.11 7.73 12.70
CA GLY A 732 -20.47 7.95 14.10
C GLY A 732 -21.79 7.33 14.58
N THR A 733 -22.65 6.82 13.68
CA THR A 733 -23.93 6.19 14.05
C THR A 733 -24.34 5.10 13.06
N SER A 734 -24.93 4.01 13.57
CA SER A 734 -25.47 2.93 12.73
C SER A 734 -26.77 3.34 12.05
N ALA A 735 -26.89 3.04 10.75
CA ALA A 735 -28.11 3.15 9.95
C ALA A 735 -29.03 1.91 10.08
N GLY A 736 -28.60 0.87 10.81
CA GLY A 736 -29.40 -0.33 11.08
C GLY A 736 -29.53 -1.32 9.91
N GLY A 737 -28.71 -1.17 8.86
CA GLY A 737 -28.62 -2.09 7.74
C GLY A 737 -27.77 -3.34 8.04
N VAL A 738 -27.72 -4.26 7.06
CA VAL A 738 -26.84 -5.43 7.13
C VAL A 738 -25.37 -4.97 7.02
N GLY A 739 -24.51 -5.45 7.92
CA GLY A 739 -23.10 -5.03 7.97
C GLY A 739 -22.85 -3.65 8.59
N ASP A 740 -23.82 -3.08 9.31
CA ASP A 740 -23.69 -1.76 9.94
C ASP A 740 -23.23 -1.80 11.40
N SER A 741 -22.98 -3.00 11.95
CA SER A 741 -22.34 -3.20 13.25
C SER A 741 -20.84 -3.00 13.14
N ASP A 742 -20.25 -2.25 14.07
CA ASP A 742 -18.80 -2.17 14.20
C ASP A 742 -18.24 -3.55 14.58
N LEU A 743 -17.23 -3.99 13.85
CA LEU A 743 -16.56 -5.28 14.05
C LEU A 743 -15.26 -5.13 14.85
N GLY A 744 -14.80 -3.90 15.11
CA GLY A 744 -13.47 -3.63 15.66
C GLY A 744 -12.35 -3.87 14.65
N ASP A 745 -12.64 -3.78 13.35
CA ASP A 745 -11.70 -3.99 12.24
C ASP A 745 -11.10 -2.69 11.67
N GLY A 746 -11.45 -1.55 12.27
CA GLY A 746 -11.07 -0.20 11.86
C GLY A 746 -12.08 0.52 10.95
N GLN A 747 -13.11 -0.15 10.43
CA GLN A 747 -14.06 0.47 9.49
C GLN A 747 -15.17 1.27 10.17
N GLY A 748 -15.48 0.96 11.44
CA GLY A 748 -16.53 1.63 12.22
C GLY A 748 -17.97 1.30 11.79
N LEU A 749 -18.94 1.99 12.38
CA LEU A 749 -20.36 1.73 12.12
C LEU A 749 -20.76 2.06 10.67
N SER A 750 -21.89 1.46 10.26
CA SER A 750 -22.51 1.69 8.95
C SER A 750 -21.65 1.38 7.72
N ASN A 751 -20.60 0.56 7.86
CA ASN A 751 -19.77 0.12 6.74
C ASN A 751 -20.61 -0.52 5.63
N GLY A 752 -21.41 -1.55 5.92
CA GLY A 752 -22.22 -2.23 4.90
C GLY A 752 -23.20 -1.31 4.16
N THR A 753 -23.78 -0.30 4.83
CA THR A 753 -24.63 0.72 4.20
C THR A 753 -23.84 1.72 3.36
N ARG A 754 -22.57 2.03 3.69
CA ARG A 754 -21.66 2.77 2.81
C ARG A 754 -21.26 1.92 1.59
N THR A 755 -20.88 0.65 1.77
CA THR A 755 -20.47 -0.25 0.68
C THR A 755 -21.58 -0.40 -0.37
N ARG A 756 -22.82 -0.69 0.05
CA ARG A 756 -23.95 -0.76 -0.90
C ARG A 756 -24.22 0.56 -1.63
N ALA A 757 -24.07 1.70 -0.95
CA ALA A 757 -24.25 3.00 -1.60
C ALA A 757 -23.15 3.29 -2.63
N ALA A 758 -21.94 2.76 -2.41
CA ALA A 758 -20.82 2.82 -3.32
C ALA A 758 -21.01 1.90 -4.55
N GLU A 759 -21.43 0.65 -4.33
CA GLU A 759 -21.82 -0.32 -5.37
C GLU A 759 -22.92 0.27 -6.28
N THR A 760 -24.04 0.70 -5.70
CA THR A 760 -25.15 1.32 -6.46
C THR A 760 -24.73 2.61 -7.17
N LEU A 761 -23.73 3.35 -6.67
CA LEU A 761 -23.21 4.55 -7.31
C LEU A 761 -22.39 4.21 -8.56
N ALA A 762 -21.56 3.17 -8.53
CA ALA A 762 -20.87 2.67 -9.72
C ALA A 762 -21.87 2.19 -10.80
N ASP A 763 -22.85 1.38 -10.41
CA ASP A 763 -23.95 0.93 -11.30
C ASP A 763 -24.70 2.09 -11.94
N TRP A 764 -24.99 3.14 -11.16
CA TRP A 764 -25.71 4.31 -11.66
C TRP A 764 -24.90 5.09 -12.71
N LEU A 765 -23.59 5.25 -12.50
CA LEU A 765 -22.70 5.93 -13.46
C LEU A 765 -22.59 5.16 -14.78
N ALA A 766 -22.58 3.82 -14.73
CA ALA A 766 -22.59 2.97 -15.92
C ALA A 766 -23.84 3.16 -16.81
N THR A 767 -24.90 3.82 -16.32
CA THR A 767 -26.10 4.14 -17.12
C THR A 767 -26.01 5.44 -17.94
N ASP A 768 -24.92 6.21 -17.85
CA ASP A 768 -24.83 7.62 -18.30
C ASP A 768 -26.03 8.43 -17.81
N PRO A 769 -26.12 8.69 -16.50
CA PRO A 769 -27.34 9.21 -15.88
C PRO A 769 -27.72 10.62 -16.36
N THR A 770 -26.74 11.35 -16.90
CA THR A 770 -26.89 12.68 -17.53
C THR A 770 -27.25 12.64 -19.02
N GLN A 771 -27.20 11.45 -19.66
CA GLN A 771 -27.41 11.24 -21.10
C GLN A 771 -26.48 12.10 -21.97
N SER A 772 -25.21 12.16 -21.54
CA SER A 772 -24.15 12.97 -22.12
C SER A 772 -23.50 12.34 -23.36
N GLY A 773 -23.49 11.00 -23.43
CA GLY A 773 -22.68 10.20 -24.34
C GLY A 773 -21.18 10.20 -24.01
N ASP A 774 -20.76 10.80 -22.90
CA ASP A 774 -19.34 10.95 -22.55
C ASP A 774 -18.98 10.10 -21.33
N PRO A 775 -18.05 9.13 -21.45
CA PRO A 775 -17.65 8.27 -20.32
C PRO A 775 -16.75 8.97 -19.29
N ASP A 776 -16.39 10.25 -19.45
CA ASP A 776 -15.53 10.96 -18.50
C ASP A 776 -16.27 11.41 -17.24
N PHE A 777 -16.41 10.51 -16.26
CA PHE A 777 -16.95 10.81 -14.94
C PHE A 777 -15.84 11.14 -13.93
N LEU A 778 -16.06 12.22 -13.15
CA LEU A 778 -15.27 12.63 -11.99
C LEU A 778 -16.16 12.57 -10.75
N LEU A 779 -15.94 11.57 -9.90
CA LEU A 779 -16.57 11.43 -8.61
C LEU A 779 -15.81 12.25 -7.56
N LEU A 780 -16.57 13.02 -6.77
CA LEU A 780 -16.08 13.98 -5.78
C LEU A 780 -16.91 13.84 -4.51
N GLY A 781 -16.28 13.86 -3.34
CA GLY A 781 -16.99 14.11 -2.08
C GLY A 781 -16.45 13.38 -0.86
N ASP A 782 -17.14 13.57 0.25
CA ASP A 782 -16.91 12.86 1.50
C ASP A 782 -17.55 11.46 1.43
N LEU A 783 -16.72 10.46 1.17
CA LEU A 783 -17.12 9.05 1.13
C LEU A 783 -17.27 8.45 2.54
N ASN A 784 -16.90 9.19 3.59
CA ASN A 784 -16.83 8.69 4.97
C ASN A 784 -16.11 7.33 5.05
N ALA A 785 -15.08 7.10 4.23
CA ALA A 785 -14.34 5.85 4.10
C ALA A 785 -12.85 6.15 3.87
N TYR A 786 -11.98 5.43 4.58
CA TYR A 786 -10.52 5.50 4.38
C TYR A 786 -10.07 4.56 3.25
N ALA A 787 -8.84 4.72 2.76
CA ALA A 787 -8.45 4.18 1.45
C ALA A 787 -8.47 2.65 1.29
N GLN A 788 -8.45 1.86 2.37
CA GLN A 788 -8.56 0.40 2.33
C GLN A 788 -9.95 -0.14 2.71
N GLU A 789 -10.91 0.73 3.01
CA GLU A 789 -12.26 0.31 3.43
C GLU A 789 -13.10 -0.19 2.25
N ASP A 790 -14.05 -1.07 2.56
CA ASP A 790 -14.92 -1.71 1.58
C ASP A 790 -15.65 -0.73 0.63
N PRO A 791 -16.14 0.46 1.05
CA PRO A 791 -16.82 1.39 0.15
C PRO A 791 -15.90 1.99 -0.93
N LEU A 792 -14.65 2.32 -0.62
CA LEU A 792 -13.72 2.83 -1.64
C LEU A 792 -13.29 1.70 -2.57
N ARG A 793 -13.02 0.50 -2.02
CA ARG A 793 -12.69 -0.70 -2.81
C ARG A 793 -13.80 -1.09 -3.78
N ALA A 794 -15.07 -0.90 -3.40
CA ALA A 794 -16.21 -1.10 -4.30
C ALA A 794 -16.21 -0.09 -5.46
N LEU A 795 -15.99 1.21 -5.21
CA LEU A 795 -15.90 2.21 -6.29
C LEU A 795 -14.74 1.92 -7.25
N VAL A 796 -13.57 1.57 -6.72
CA VAL A 796 -12.38 1.26 -7.52
C VAL A 796 -12.61 0.05 -8.43
N ALA A 797 -13.44 -0.91 -8.01
CA ALA A 797 -13.76 -2.12 -8.77
C ALA A 797 -14.89 -1.93 -9.81
N GLY A 798 -15.40 -0.70 -10.00
CA GLY A 798 -16.40 -0.40 -11.03
C GLY A 798 -17.76 -1.09 -10.80
N ALA A 799 -18.59 -1.09 -11.84
CA ALA A 799 -19.90 -1.75 -11.84
C ALA A 799 -19.77 -3.26 -12.10
N ASP A 800 -18.72 -3.71 -12.79
CA ASP A 800 -18.44 -5.15 -12.99
C ASP A 800 -17.88 -5.85 -11.74
N ASN A 801 -17.57 -5.09 -10.69
CA ASN A 801 -16.99 -5.52 -9.41
C ASN A 801 -15.61 -6.21 -9.56
N ARG A 802 -14.80 -5.80 -10.55
CA ARG A 802 -13.43 -6.27 -10.75
C ARG A 802 -12.48 -5.12 -11.07
N VAL A 803 -11.48 -4.94 -10.21
CA VAL A 803 -10.35 -4.04 -10.47
C VAL A 803 -9.55 -4.49 -11.69
N GLY A 804 -9.13 -3.55 -12.52
CA GLY A 804 -8.34 -3.75 -13.73
C GLY A 804 -9.17 -3.78 -15.02
N THR A 805 -10.42 -3.31 -14.96
CA THR A 805 -11.34 -3.26 -16.11
C THR A 805 -11.48 -1.83 -16.64
N ALA A 806 -12.39 -1.61 -17.59
CA ALA A 806 -12.56 -0.31 -18.24
C ALA A 806 -13.44 0.67 -17.44
N ASP A 807 -14.23 0.16 -16.50
CA ASP A 807 -15.13 0.91 -15.62
C ASP A 807 -14.55 1.21 -14.22
N ASP A 808 -13.31 0.79 -13.94
CA ASP A 808 -12.51 1.21 -12.77
C ASP A 808 -12.60 2.74 -12.53
N LEU A 809 -12.97 3.13 -11.30
CA LEU A 809 -12.82 4.51 -10.82
C LEU A 809 -11.47 4.64 -10.10
N LEU A 810 -10.51 5.28 -10.76
CA LEU A 810 -9.16 5.46 -10.26
C LEU A 810 -9.09 6.64 -9.26
N PRO A 811 -8.65 6.42 -8.01
CA PRO A 811 -8.38 7.51 -7.07
C PRO A 811 -7.27 8.43 -7.60
N LEU A 812 -7.45 9.73 -7.44
CA LEU A 812 -6.55 10.74 -8.01
C LEU A 812 -5.56 11.30 -6.98
N GLU A 813 -5.91 11.30 -5.70
CA GLU A 813 -4.97 11.69 -4.63
C GLU A 813 -3.89 10.61 -4.40
N GLY A 814 -2.69 11.05 -4.00
CA GLY A 814 -1.57 10.14 -3.73
C GLY A 814 -1.81 9.28 -2.50
N GLY A 815 -1.23 8.07 -2.47
CA GLY A 815 -1.52 7.07 -1.42
C GLY A 815 -1.25 7.50 0.03
N THR A 816 -0.42 8.53 0.27
CA THR A 816 -0.11 9.09 1.60
C THR A 816 -0.96 10.32 1.96
N SER A 817 -2.02 10.63 1.20
CA SER A 817 -2.85 11.83 1.41
C SER A 817 -3.81 11.66 2.59
N TYR A 818 -4.14 12.77 3.25
CA TYR A 818 -5.16 12.85 4.30
C TYR A 818 -6.04 14.09 4.07
N SER A 819 -7.30 14.05 4.51
CA SER A 819 -8.23 15.19 4.45
C SER A 819 -8.89 15.51 5.78
N TYR A 820 -8.73 14.63 6.78
CA TYR A 820 -9.48 14.65 8.02
C TYR A 820 -8.61 14.10 9.17
N ALA A 821 -8.88 14.58 10.38
CA ALA A 821 -8.23 14.13 11.61
C ALA A 821 -9.29 13.81 12.68
N PHE A 822 -9.14 12.68 13.37
CA PHE A 822 -10.06 12.25 14.42
C PHE A 822 -9.32 11.47 15.51
N ASP A 823 -9.53 11.85 16.77
CA ASP A 823 -8.86 11.27 17.95
C ASP A 823 -7.33 11.23 17.76
N GLY A 824 -6.77 12.34 17.24
CA GLY A 824 -5.36 12.45 16.89
C GLY A 824 -4.85 11.55 15.75
N GLN A 825 -5.70 10.78 15.05
CA GLN A 825 -5.36 9.96 13.88
C GLN A 825 -5.76 10.62 12.55
N TRP A 826 -4.98 10.37 11.48
CA TRP A 826 -5.02 11.13 10.22
C TRP A 826 -5.29 10.21 9.01
N GLY A 827 -6.22 10.61 8.13
CA GLY A 827 -6.55 9.86 6.91
C GLY A 827 -7.43 10.65 5.94
N ALA A 828 -7.74 10.08 4.78
CA ALA A 828 -8.59 10.71 3.76
C ALA A 828 -10.04 10.20 3.84
N LEU A 829 -10.99 11.11 4.02
CA LEU A 829 -12.44 10.86 3.86
C LEU A 829 -13.01 11.55 2.61
N ASP A 830 -12.38 12.64 2.17
CA ASP A 830 -12.67 13.35 0.93
C ASP A 830 -11.78 12.79 -0.17
N HIS A 831 -12.41 12.28 -1.23
CA HIS A 831 -11.71 11.66 -2.34
C HIS A 831 -12.16 12.25 -3.68
N ALA A 832 -11.27 12.15 -4.67
CA ALA A 832 -11.57 12.38 -6.07
C ALA A 832 -11.21 11.13 -6.88
N LEU A 833 -12.20 10.49 -7.51
CA LEU A 833 -12.00 9.33 -8.36
C LEU A 833 -12.44 9.65 -9.78
N ALA A 834 -11.67 9.20 -10.78
CA ALA A 834 -12.02 9.37 -12.19
C ALA A 834 -12.09 8.02 -12.91
N THR A 835 -13.04 7.89 -13.83
CA THR A 835 -13.01 6.82 -14.84
C THR A 835 -11.68 6.82 -15.58
N GLN A 836 -11.22 5.66 -16.03
CA GLN A 836 -9.93 5.49 -16.71
C GLN A 836 -9.74 6.44 -17.91
N SER A 837 -10.81 6.79 -18.64
CA SER A 837 -10.75 7.75 -19.76
C SER A 837 -10.48 9.18 -19.30
N LEU A 838 -11.05 9.62 -18.18
CA LEU A 838 -10.82 10.95 -17.61
C LEU A 838 -9.50 11.02 -16.82
N ALA A 839 -9.10 9.94 -16.13
CA ALA A 839 -7.84 9.89 -15.38
C ALA A 839 -6.62 10.20 -16.27
N ARG A 840 -6.64 9.79 -17.55
CA ARG A 840 -5.61 10.14 -18.56
C ARG A 840 -5.57 11.63 -18.93
N GLN A 841 -6.60 12.39 -18.60
CA GLN A 841 -6.74 13.83 -18.85
C GLN A 841 -6.53 14.66 -17.57
N VAL A 842 -6.24 14.02 -16.42
CA VAL A 842 -5.87 14.70 -15.17
C VAL A 842 -4.41 15.12 -15.24
N THR A 843 -4.14 16.41 -15.06
CA THR A 843 -2.77 16.96 -15.02
C THR A 843 -2.14 16.92 -13.62
N GLY A 844 -2.97 16.71 -12.61
CA GLY A 844 -2.58 16.56 -11.22
C GLY A 844 -3.81 16.61 -10.30
N ALA A 845 -3.69 16.02 -9.13
CA ALA A 845 -4.64 16.17 -8.04
C ALA A 845 -3.89 16.27 -6.71
N ALA A 846 -4.44 17.04 -5.77
CA ALA A 846 -3.84 17.26 -4.47
C ALA A 846 -4.89 17.72 -3.45
N ILE A 847 -4.61 17.48 -2.17
CA ILE A 847 -5.40 18.01 -1.07
C ILE A 847 -4.76 19.31 -0.58
N TRP A 848 -5.56 20.36 -0.35
CA TRP A 848 -5.05 21.61 0.22
C TRP A 848 -5.25 21.62 1.74
N HIS A 849 -4.18 21.28 2.47
CA HIS A 849 -4.19 21.18 3.94
C HIS A 849 -4.40 22.53 4.63
N LEU A 850 -5.67 22.89 4.82
CA LEU A 850 -6.09 24.17 5.38
C LEU A 850 -7.04 24.02 6.58
N ASN A 851 -7.56 22.83 6.84
CA ASN A 851 -8.58 22.54 7.84
C ASN A 851 -8.18 21.42 8.81
N ALA A 852 -7.76 20.25 8.30
CA ALA A 852 -7.46 19.09 9.16
C ALA A 852 -6.29 19.38 10.10
N ASP A 853 -5.24 20.01 9.58
CA ASP A 853 -4.04 20.43 10.32
C ASP A 853 -4.31 21.47 11.44
N GLU A 854 -5.46 22.14 11.47
CA GLU A 854 -5.76 23.27 12.35
C GLU A 854 -6.66 22.85 13.53
N SER A 855 -6.37 23.33 14.75
CA SER A 855 -7.26 23.12 15.90
C SER A 855 -8.66 23.66 15.62
N ALA A 856 -9.69 22.89 16.01
CA ALA A 856 -11.09 23.29 15.94
C ALA A 856 -11.33 24.70 16.48
N SER A 857 -10.62 25.09 17.53
CA SER A 857 -10.79 26.41 18.16
C SER A 857 -10.52 27.66 17.29
N LEU A 858 -9.97 27.50 16.08
CA LEU A 858 -9.78 28.56 15.07
C LEU A 858 -10.96 28.73 14.09
N ASP A 859 -12.03 27.96 14.31
CA ASP A 859 -13.29 27.97 13.56
C ASP A 859 -14.07 29.31 13.59
N TYR A 860 -15.36 29.23 13.23
CA TYR A 860 -16.29 30.35 13.21
C TYR A 860 -17.08 30.54 14.52
N ASN A 861 -17.05 29.56 15.42
CA ASN A 861 -17.88 29.46 16.63
C ASN A 861 -17.54 30.55 17.66
N VAL A 862 -18.53 31.09 18.39
CA VAL A 862 -18.34 32.09 19.47
C VAL A 862 -18.60 31.55 20.87
N GLU A 863 -19.31 30.43 20.99
CA GLU A 863 -19.53 29.74 22.26
C GLU A 863 -18.22 29.23 22.87
N SER A 864 -18.23 29.06 24.20
CA SER A 864 -17.09 28.58 24.98
C SER A 864 -15.77 29.36 24.83
N LYS A 865 -15.76 30.52 24.15
CA LYS A 865 -14.57 31.37 23.98
C LYS A 865 -14.62 32.60 24.90
N SER A 866 -13.52 32.87 25.61
CA SER A 866 -13.36 34.09 26.41
C SER A 866 -13.29 35.36 25.53
N PRO A 867 -13.52 36.57 26.07
CA PRO A 867 -13.44 37.82 25.30
C PRO A 867 -12.09 38.09 24.64
N ALA A 868 -11.00 37.47 25.12
CA ALA A 868 -9.69 37.49 24.49
C ALA A 868 -9.61 36.50 23.31
N GLN A 869 -10.03 35.24 23.54
CA GLN A 869 -10.09 34.20 22.50
C GLN A 869 -10.98 34.60 21.31
N LEU A 870 -12.11 35.28 21.55
CA LEU A 870 -12.97 35.83 20.49
C LEU A 870 -12.27 36.83 19.55
N GLN A 871 -11.13 37.41 19.98
CA GLN A 871 -10.31 38.31 19.17
C GLN A 871 -9.05 37.63 18.63
N SER A 872 -8.43 36.72 19.39
CA SER A 872 -7.17 36.08 18.99
C SER A 872 -7.34 34.82 18.13
N LEU A 873 -8.46 34.11 18.26
CA LEU A 873 -8.67 32.81 17.59
C LEU A 873 -9.40 32.92 16.25
N TYR A 874 -9.87 34.10 15.84
CA TYR A 874 -10.55 34.28 14.55
C TYR A 874 -9.74 35.12 13.55
N ALA A 875 -9.64 34.61 12.32
CA ALA A 875 -9.27 35.39 11.14
C ALA A 875 -10.25 35.06 10.00
N PRO A 876 -10.64 36.02 9.14
CA PRO A 876 -11.45 35.78 7.94
C PRO A 876 -10.57 35.28 6.78
N ASP A 877 -9.78 34.25 7.06
CA ASP A 877 -8.84 33.58 6.15
C ASP A 877 -9.33 32.13 5.88
N PRO A 878 -8.77 31.39 4.91
CA PRO A 878 -9.35 30.11 4.51
C PRO A 878 -9.16 29.02 5.58
N TYR A 879 -8.15 29.15 6.45
CA TYR A 879 -7.74 28.10 7.38
C TYR A 879 -8.78 27.82 8.46
N ARG A 880 -9.08 26.55 8.77
CA ARG A 880 -10.21 26.15 9.63
C ARG A 880 -11.54 26.79 9.21
N SER A 881 -11.80 26.81 7.90
CA SER A 881 -13.11 27.08 7.31
C SER A 881 -14.07 25.89 7.43
N SER A 882 -13.49 24.69 7.58
CA SER A 882 -14.14 23.40 7.78
C SER A 882 -13.28 22.54 8.70
N ASP A 883 -13.70 21.31 8.97
CA ASP A 883 -12.92 20.21 9.54
C ASP A 883 -12.31 19.28 8.47
N HIS A 884 -12.79 19.36 7.23
CA HIS A 884 -12.30 18.62 6.07
C HIS A 884 -11.45 19.50 5.12
N ASP A 885 -10.32 18.99 4.64
CA ASP A 885 -9.51 19.64 3.60
C ASP A 885 -10.13 19.46 2.20
N PRO A 886 -10.16 20.49 1.34
CA PRO A 886 -10.64 20.34 -0.03
C PRO A 886 -9.64 19.62 -0.94
N VAL A 887 -10.16 18.75 -1.81
CA VAL A 887 -9.43 18.14 -2.92
C VAL A 887 -9.49 19.05 -4.14
N VAL A 888 -8.37 19.27 -4.83
CA VAL A 888 -8.29 20.05 -6.08
C VAL A 888 -7.66 19.23 -7.20
N ILE A 889 -8.24 19.31 -8.39
CA ILE A 889 -7.93 18.48 -9.58
C ILE A 889 -7.74 19.40 -10.79
N GLY A 890 -6.64 19.23 -11.52
CA GLY A 890 -6.38 19.90 -12.79
C GLY A 890 -6.78 19.02 -13.97
N LEU A 891 -7.56 19.55 -14.91
CA LEU A 891 -8.04 18.84 -16.09
C LEU A 891 -7.53 19.49 -17.38
N GLN A 892 -6.92 18.66 -18.23
CA GLN A 892 -6.60 18.97 -19.61
C GLN A 892 -7.51 18.15 -20.52
N LEU A 893 -8.80 18.52 -20.55
CA LEU A 893 -9.80 17.77 -21.30
C LEU A 893 -9.50 17.77 -22.80
N THR A 894 -9.45 16.58 -23.39
CA THR A 894 -9.40 16.38 -24.84
C THR A 894 -10.82 16.23 -25.36
N ARG A 895 -11.08 16.73 -26.56
CA ARG A 895 -12.38 16.62 -27.17
C ARG A 895 -12.47 15.29 -27.92
N LYS A 896 -13.44 14.47 -27.55
CA LYS A 896 -13.73 13.21 -28.23
C LYS A 896 -14.35 13.49 -29.59
N GLY A 897 -13.85 12.78 -30.60
CA GLY A 897 -14.34 12.78 -31.96
C GLY A 897 -15.55 11.87 -32.14
N VAL A 898 -15.77 11.43 -33.37
CA VAL A 898 -16.86 10.55 -33.76
C VAL A 898 -16.44 9.09 -33.72
N LEU A 899 -17.32 8.26 -33.16
CA LEU A 899 -17.34 6.82 -33.46
C LEU A 899 -18.03 6.62 -34.81
N ARG A 900 -17.38 5.95 -35.76
CA ARG A 900 -17.99 5.49 -37.01
C ARG A 900 -17.68 4.02 -37.26
N THR A 901 -18.70 3.29 -37.68
CA THR A 901 -18.60 1.91 -38.13
C THR A 901 -18.98 1.84 -39.60
N GLY A 902 -18.17 1.18 -40.41
CA GLY A 902 -18.48 0.84 -41.79
C GLY A 902 -19.53 -0.27 -41.88
N THR A 903 -19.66 -0.85 -43.07
CA THR A 903 -20.65 -1.87 -43.38
C THR A 903 -19.98 -3.24 -43.56
N ALA A 904 -20.40 -4.00 -44.58
CA ALA A 904 -19.79 -5.26 -44.97
C ALA A 904 -19.36 -5.18 -46.45
N MET A 905 -18.93 -3.98 -46.86
CA MET A 905 -18.62 -3.53 -48.22
C MET A 905 -17.54 -2.44 -48.12
N ASP A 906 -16.70 -2.32 -49.15
CA ASP A 906 -15.66 -1.28 -49.29
C ASP A 906 -16.18 0.14 -48.95
N ASP A 907 -15.83 0.65 -47.78
CA ASP A 907 -16.27 1.91 -47.21
C ASP A 907 -15.14 2.96 -47.12
N VAL A 908 -15.53 4.24 -46.97
CA VAL A 908 -14.58 5.35 -46.73
C VAL A 908 -14.99 6.11 -45.47
N LEU A 909 -14.26 5.87 -44.39
CA LEU A 909 -14.47 6.50 -43.09
C LEU A 909 -13.47 7.66 -42.92
N LEU A 910 -14.01 8.87 -42.83
CA LEU A 910 -13.24 10.09 -42.56
C LEU A 910 -13.56 10.60 -41.16
N GLY A 911 -12.57 10.74 -40.28
CA GLY A 911 -12.71 11.37 -38.97
C GLY A 911 -12.87 12.89 -39.09
N THR A 912 -12.25 13.61 -38.16
CA THR A 912 -12.51 15.02 -37.87
C THR A 912 -11.20 15.75 -37.55
N ALA A 913 -11.08 16.34 -36.36
CA ALA A 913 -9.90 17.00 -35.81
C ALA A 913 -9.87 16.86 -34.26
N ASP A 914 -10.63 15.90 -33.76
CA ASP A 914 -10.96 15.54 -32.38
C ASP A 914 -10.65 14.01 -32.28
N ASP A 915 -10.41 13.43 -31.09
CA ASP A 915 -9.95 12.02 -30.98
C ASP A 915 -11.01 11.01 -31.47
N ASP A 916 -10.86 10.50 -32.70
CA ASP A 916 -11.86 9.72 -33.42
C ASP A 916 -11.72 8.20 -33.21
N THR A 917 -12.79 7.44 -33.50
CA THR A 917 -12.73 5.97 -33.57
C THR A 917 -13.44 5.48 -34.83
N LEU A 918 -12.68 4.93 -35.76
CA LEU A 918 -13.16 4.43 -37.04
C LEU A 918 -12.97 2.91 -37.08
N MET A 919 -14.04 2.17 -37.30
CA MET A 919 -14.04 0.70 -37.44
C MET A 919 -14.57 0.36 -38.83
N GLY A 920 -13.75 -0.22 -39.72
CA GLY A 920 -14.14 -0.59 -41.09
C GLY A 920 -15.21 -1.67 -41.09
N GLY A 921 -14.85 -2.88 -40.67
CA GLY A 921 -15.76 -4.00 -40.45
C GLY A 921 -15.41 -5.19 -41.32
N SER A 922 -16.05 -5.31 -42.48
CA SER A 922 -15.64 -6.26 -43.53
C SER A 922 -15.67 -5.55 -44.88
N GLY A 923 -14.58 -5.57 -45.63
CA GLY A 923 -14.51 -4.81 -46.89
C GLY A 923 -13.09 -4.66 -47.42
N ALA A 924 -12.87 -3.68 -48.28
CA ALA A 924 -11.54 -3.13 -48.53
C ALA A 924 -11.65 -1.62 -48.25
N ASP A 925 -11.50 -1.27 -46.97
CA ASP A 925 -11.92 -0.01 -46.41
C ASP A 925 -10.80 1.03 -46.41
N ARG A 926 -11.18 2.31 -46.44
CA ARG A 926 -10.27 3.43 -46.21
C ARG A 926 -10.67 4.16 -44.94
N LEU A 927 -9.80 4.11 -43.94
CA LEU A 927 -9.95 4.85 -42.69
C LEU A 927 -8.96 6.01 -42.68
N GLU A 928 -9.43 7.22 -42.42
CA GLU A 928 -8.62 8.44 -42.38
C GLU A 928 -9.05 9.23 -41.15
N GLY A 929 -8.30 9.09 -40.05
CA GLY A 929 -8.62 9.73 -38.76
C GLY A 929 -8.58 11.25 -38.85
N GLY A 930 -7.43 11.76 -39.28
CA GLY A 930 -7.15 13.20 -39.37
C GLY A 930 -6.23 13.64 -38.23
N PRO A 931 -6.33 14.89 -37.76
CA PRO A 931 -5.67 15.31 -36.53
C PRO A 931 -6.42 14.79 -35.30
N GLY A 932 -5.75 14.08 -34.41
CA GLY A 932 -6.41 13.53 -33.20
C GLY A 932 -5.46 12.62 -32.43
N HIS A 933 -5.99 11.81 -31.52
CA HIS A 933 -5.38 10.57 -31.06
C HIS A 933 -6.33 9.43 -31.45
N ASP A 934 -6.26 9.05 -32.71
CA ASP A 934 -7.34 8.29 -33.36
C ASP A 934 -7.17 6.79 -33.18
N VAL A 935 -8.29 6.06 -33.15
CA VAL A 935 -8.29 4.59 -33.22
C VAL A 935 -8.88 4.16 -34.56
N LEU A 936 -8.05 3.53 -35.39
CA LEU A 936 -8.39 3.02 -36.72
C LEU A 936 -8.30 1.50 -36.70
N ASP A 937 -9.43 0.82 -36.82
CA ASP A 937 -9.58 -0.64 -36.87
C ASP A 937 -10.13 -1.02 -38.24
N GLY A 938 -9.33 -1.70 -39.07
CA GLY A 938 -9.72 -2.15 -40.42
C GLY A 938 -10.82 -3.22 -40.35
N GLY A 939 -10.48 -4.36 -39.74
CA GLY A 939 -11.39 -5.48 -39.54
C GLY A 939 -11.04 -6.68 -40.42
N GLU A 940 -11.98 -7.14 -41.25
CA GLU A 940 -11.75 -8.22 -42.23
C GLU A 940 -11.57 -7.65 -43.64
N GLY A 941 -10.37 -7.74 -44.21
CA GLY A 941 -10.15 -7.44 -45.61
C GLY A 941 -8.78 -6.88 -45.98
N ASN A 942 -8.75 -5.90 -46.86
CA ASN A 942 -7.50 -5.31 -47.38
C ASN A 942 -7.59 -3.79 -47.28
N ASP A 943 -7.24 -3.26 -46.13
CA ASP A 943 -7.63 -1.93 -45.69
C ASP A 943 -6.49 -0.91 -45.83
N LEU A 944 -6.88 0.37 -45.83
CA LEU A 944 -5.98 1.51 -45.95
C LEU A 944 -6.21 2.47 -44.78
N LEU A 945 -5.40 2.31 -43.74
CA LEU A 945 -5.43 3.10 -42.52
C LEU A 945 -4.48 4.30 -42.68
N VAL A 946 -5.03 5.51 -42.61
CA VAL A 946 -4.32 6.77 -42.79
C VAL A 946 -4.19 7.50 -41.46
N SER A 947 -2.96 7.58 -40.97
CA SER A 947 -2.58 8.40 -39.83
C SER A 947 -2.00 9.73 -40.34
N ASP A 948 -2.53 10.81 -39.79
CA ASP A 948 -2.04 12.18 -39.97
C ASP A 948 -1.35 12.63 -38.67
N SER A 949 -1.65 13.81 -38.12
CA SER A 949 -0.93 14.34 -36.96
C SER A 949 -1.56 13.90 -35.64
N GLY A 950 -1.00 12.89 -35.00
CA GLY A 950 -1.57 12.33 -33.79
C GLY A 950 -0.77 11.20 -33.17
N SER A 951 -1.19 10.77 -31.98
CA SER A 951 -0.73 9.52 -31.36
C SER A 951 -1.80 8.46 -31.60
N ASP A 952 -1.79 7.88 -32.80
CA ASP A 952 -2.89 7.04 -33.29
C ASP A 952 -2.63 5.55 -33.05
N THR A 953 -3.71 4.77 -32.95
CA THR A 953 -3.70 3.31 -32.97
C THR A 953 -4.21 2.83 -34.31
N LEU A 954 -3.41 2.04 -35.02
CA LEU A 954 -3.74 1.44 -36.31
C LEU A 954 -3.73 -0.08 -36.16
N ASP A 955 -4.91 -0.70 -36.20
CA ASP A 955 -5.07 -2.16 -36.26
C ASP A 955 -5.65 -2.52 -37.63
N GLY A 956 -4.85 -3.12 -38.52
CA GLY A 956 -5.38 -3.55 -39.83
C GLY A 956 -6.31 -4.76 -39.73
N GLY A 957 -6.17 -5.56 -38.67
CA GLY A 957 -7.01 -6.73 -38.44
C GLY A 957 -6.59 -7.93 -39.28
N ALA A 958 -7.37 -8.27 -40.31
CA ALA A 958 -7.31 -9.54 -41.01
C ALA A 958 -7.39 -9.44 -42.54
N GLY A 959 -6.28 -9.10 -43.20
CA GLY A 959 -5.97 -9.64 -44.52
C GLY A 959 -4.67 -9.14 -45.13
N PHE A 960 -4.68 -7.98 -45.78
CA PHE A 960 -3.45 -7.33 -46.27
C PHE A 960 -3.60 -5.82 -46.21
N ASP A 961 -3.01 -5.25 -45.16
CA ASP A 961 -3.44 -3.95 -44.66
C ASP A 961 -2.29 -2.92 -44.72
N ILE A 962 -2.64 -1.69 -45.09
CA ILE A 962 -1.70 -0.63 -45.44
C ILE A 962 -1.78 0.50 -44.40
N ALA A 963 -0.73 0.65 -43.59
CA ALA A 963 -0.49 1.87 -42.84
C ALA A 963 0.09 2.94 -43.78
N PHE A 964 -0.66 4.01 -44.03
CA PHE A 964 -0.23 5.17 -44.81
C PHE A 964 -0.01 6.38 -43.93
N ILE A 965 1.23 6.86 -43.88
CA ILE A 965 1.61 8.05 -43.12
C ILE A 965 1.61 9.27 -44.05
N GLY A 966 0.72 10.22 -43.77
CA GLY A 966 0.53 11.42 -44.57
C GLY A 966 1.64 12.48 -44.40
N GLY A 967 1.68 13.42 -45.35
CA GLY A 967 2.33 14.72 -45.13
C GLY A 967 3.86 14.75 -45.28
N SER A 968 4.51 15.49 -44.39
CA SER A 968 5.92 15.94 -44.51
C SER A 968 6.70 15.83 -43.19
N THR A 969 6.21 15.02 -42.27
CA THR A 969 6.85 14.74 -40.97
C THR A 969 7.50 13.36 -41.06
N ALA A 970 8.77 13.24 -40.65
CA ALA A 970 9.47 11.97 -40.67
C ALA A 970 8.79 10.94 -39.74
N ALA A 971 8.54 9.75 -40.29
CA ALA A 971 7.97 8.61 -39.61
C ALA A 971 9.05 7.60 -39.25
N SER A 972 9.00 7.03 -38.05
CA SER A 972 9.82 5.88 -37.67
C SER A 972 8.93 4.77 -37.16
N LEU A 973 8.65 3.75 -37.97
CA LEU A 973 7.72 2.65 -37.68
C LEU A 973 8.46 1.33 -37.51
N ASN A 974 8.08 0.55 -36.49
CA ASN A 974 8.66 -0.76 -36.22
C ASN A 974 7.55 -1.79 -35.95
N LEU A 975 7.22 -2.56 -36.99
CA LEU A 975 6.19 -3.61 -36.95
C LEU A 975 6.53 -4.67 -35.91
N LYS A 976 7.81 -5.02 -35.75
CA LYS A 976 8.28 -6.02 -34.78
C LYS A 976 8.04 -5.63 -33.32
N THR A 977 7.94 -4.34 -33.00
CA THR A 977 7.54 -3.86 -31.67
C THR A 977 6.08 -3.41 -31.61
N GLY A 978 5.36 -3.35 -32.73
CA GLY A 978 4.03 -2.75 -32.83
C GLY A 978 4.00 -1.25 -32.48
N ILE A 979 5.13 -0.54 -32.62
CA ILE A 979 5.28 0.85 -32.19
C ILE A 979 5.97 1.65 -33.28
N GLY A 980 5.43 2.85 -33.54
CA GLY A 980 6.01 3.85 -34.41
C GLY A 980 6.01 5.24 -33.78
N THR A 981 6.54 6.21 -34.51
CA THR A 981 6.50 7.63 -34.15
C THR A 981 6.31 8.50 -35.39
N LEU A 982 5.62 9.62 -35.21
CA LEU A 982 5.50 10.69 -36.19
C LEU A 982 5.94 12.01 -35.54
N GLY A 983 7.18 12.42 -35.80
CA GLY A 983 7.79 13.55 -35.09
C GLY A 983 7.96 13.26 -33.59
N SER A 984 7.07 13.79 -32.76
CA SER A 984 7.04 13.55 -31.30
C SER A 984 5.83 12.75 -30.82
N ALA A 985 4.90 12.39 -31.70
CA ALA A 985 3.74 11.57 -31.38
C ALA A 985 4.04 10.08 -31.58
N THR A 986 3.33 9.21 -30.88
CA THR A 986 3.56 7.76 -30.86
C THR A 986 2.45 7.02 -31.57
N LEU A 987 2.79 6.12 -32.49
CA LEU A 987 1.83 5.29 -33.19
C LEU A 987 1.86 3.87 -32.61
N SER A 988 0.70 3.25 -32.40
CA SER A 988 0.56 1.83 -32.09
C SER A 988 0.11 1.09 -33.36
N LEU A 989 0.77 -0.01 -33.73
CA LEU A 989 0.49 -0.75 -34.96
C LEU A 989 0.31 -2.25 -34.71
N SER A 990 -0.76 -2.83 -35.24
CA SER A 990 -1.01 -4.28 -35.30
C SER A 990 -1.69 -4.67 -36.63
N GLY A 991 -1.48 -5.91 -37.07
CA GLY A 991 -2.06 -6.41 -38.34
C GLY A 991 -1.73 -5.53 -39.55
N ILE A 992 -0.47 -5.11 -39.74
CA ILE A 992 -0.05 -4.28 -40.87
C ILE A 992 1.04 -5.01 -41.66
N GLU A 993 0.76 -5.35 -42.92
CA GLU A 993 1.70 -6.00 -43.85
C GLU A 993 2.38 -5.00 -44.80
N ALA A 994 1.85 -3.78 -44.92
CA ALA A 994 2.37 -2.77 -45.81
C ALA A 994 2.50 -1.39 -45.15
N ILE A 995 3.65 -0.75 -45.36
CA ILE A 995 3.93 0.61 -44.92
C ILE A 995 4.15 1.51 -46.12
N ARG A 996 3.47 2.66 -46.12
CA ARG A 996 3.76 3.76 -47.03
C ARG A 996 4.06 5.05 -46.26
N GLY A 997 5.28 5.54 -46.48
CA GLY A 997 5.85 6.73 -45.86
C GLY A 997 5.41 8.07 -46.44
N SER A 998 6.03 9.09 -45.85
CA SER A 998 5.74 10.51 -45.97
C SER A 998 6.48 11.16 -47.15
N SER A 999 6.79 12.45 -47.04
CA SER A 999 7.72 13.17 -47.93
C SER A 999 9.00 13.64 -47.22
N ALA A 1000 9.28 13.06 -46.05
CA ALA A 1000 10.48 13.26 -45.24
C ALA A 1000 11.29 11.96 -45.10
N ALA A 1001 12.49 12.04 -44.55
CA ALA A 1001 13.36 10.88 -44.38
C ALA A 1001 12.84 9.93 -43.28
N ASP A 1002 12.23 8.82 -43.70
CA ASP A 1002 11.54 7.87 -42.83
C ASP A 1002 12.44 6.70 -42.40
N THR A 1003 12.00 5.93 -41.40
CA THR A 1003 12.70 4.71 -40.92
C THR A 1003 11.71 3.58 -40.66
N PHE A 1004 11.84 2.45 -41.35
CA PHE A 1004 10.94 1.30 -41.22
C PHE A 1004 11.67 0.01 -40.83
N THR A 1005 11.05 -0.76 -39.94
CA THR A 1005 11.49 -2.11 -39.54
C THR A 1005 10.31 -3.09 -39.64
N GLY A 1006 10.44 -4.16 -40.43
CA GLY A 1006 9.43 -5.22 -40.55
C GLY A 1006 9.55 -6.31 -39.49
N LEU A 1007 8.88 -7.45 -39.72
CA LEU A 1007 8.80 -8.56 -38.78
C LEU A 1007 9.94 -9.58 -38.99
N ASP A 1008 10.01 -10.56 -38.08
CA ASP A 1008 10.76 -11.80 -38.32
C ASP A 1008 9.74 -12.94 -38.57
N GLY A 1009 9.41 -13.24 -39.82
CA GLY A 1009 8.32 -14.17 -40.20
C GLY A 1009 8.72 -15.32 -41.14
N PRO A 1010 7.88 -16.38 -41.26
CA PRO A 1010 8.05 -17.45 -42.25
C PRO A 1010 7.51 -17.05 -43.64
N ASP A 1011 8.03 -17.70 -44.70
CA ASP A 1011 7.87 -17.34 -46.12
C ASP A 1011 6.45 -17.57 -46.74
N ASN A 1012 5.33 -17.32 -46.05
CA ASN A 1012 3.98 -17.42 -46.62
C ASN A 1012 3.52 -16.12 -47.30
N LEU A 1013 3.80 -16.05 -48.61
CA LEU A 1013 3.46 -14.96 -49.53
C LEU A 1013 2.07 -14.28 -49.35
N PRO A 1014 1.99 -12.95 -49.56
CA PRO A 1014 3.06 -12.02 -49.91
C PRO A 1014 3.74 -11.40 -48.67
N GLY A 1015 5.08 -11.37 -48.63
CA GLY A 1015 5.82 -10.70 -47.57
C GLY A 1015 5.73 -9.17 -47.62
N GLU A 1016 6.29 -8.52 -46.60
CA GLU A 1016 6.07 -7.13 -46.27
C GLU A 1016 6.42 -6.15 -47.39
N VAL A 1017 5.60 -5.10 -47.53
CA VAL A 1017 5.73 -4.09 -48.61
C VAL A 1017 6.02 -2.71 -48.02
N PHE A 1018 7.22 -2.22 -48.24
CA PHE A 1018 7.67 -0.90 -47.81
C PHE A 1018 7.75 0.09 -48.97
N LYS A 1019 7.26 1.30 -48.74
CA LYS A 1019 7.34 2.40 -49.71
C LYS A 1019 7.67 3.70 -48.99
N GLY A 1020 8.94 4.06 -48.93
CA GLY A 1020 9.42 5.34 -48.34
C GLY A 1020 8.78 6.59 -48.97
N ALA A 1021 8.39 6.48 -50.24
CA ALA A 1021 7.72 7.49 -51.05
C ALA A 1021 8.56 8.74 -51.38
N GLY A 1022 9.07 9.49 -50.41
CA GLY A 1022 10.03 10.54 -50.69
C GLY A 1022 10.75 11.06 -49.47
N GLY A 1023 12.06 11.24 -49.58
CA GLY A 1023 12.90 11.41 -48.41
C GLY A 1023 14.31 10.89 -48.68
N ASN A 1024 14.91 10.30 -47.67
CA ASN A 1024 16.16 9.54 -47.76
C ASN A 1024 16.00 8.40 -46.75
N ASP A 1025 15.35 7.32 -47.14
CA ASP A 1025 14.63 6.49 -46.18
C ASP A 1025 15.50 5.31 -45.72
N THR A 1026 15.29 4.84 -44.49
CA THR A 1026 16.02 3.69 -43.94
C THR A 1026 15.06 2.53 -43.72
N ILE A 1027 15.18 1.47 -44.50
CA ILE A 1027 14.23 0.35 -44.48
C ILE A 1027 14.99 -0.94 -44.11
N SER A 1028 14.53 -1.64 -43.08
CA SER A 1028 15.02 -2.97 -42.70
C SER A 1028 13.86 -3.95 -42.76
N GLY A 1029 13.82 -4.82 -43.76
CA GLY A 1029 12.73 -5.79 -43.94
C GLY A 1029 12.60 -6.72 -42.73
N GLY A 1030 13.66 -7.48 -42.45
CA GLY A 1030 13.73 -8.32 -41.25
C GLY A 1030 14.16 -9.73 -41.65
N SER A 1031 13.27 -10.69 -41.46
CA SER A 1031 13.40 -12.03 -42.05
C SER A 1031 12.13 -12.43 -42.79
N GLY A 1032 12.25 -12.64 -44.10
CA GLY A 1032 11.16 -13.08 -44.97
C GLY A 1032 11.57 -12.95 -46.44
N ILE A 1033 10.62 -12.57 -47.29
CA ILE A 1033 10.89 -12.04 -48.64
C ILE A 1033 10.29 -10.64 -48.70
N ASP A 1034 11.12 -9.67 -48.35
CA ASP A 1034 10.72 -8.27 -48.20
C ASP A 1034 10.78 -7.49 -49.51
N ARG A 1035 9.90 -6.49 -49.65
CA ARG A 1035 9.77 -5.67 -50.86
C ARG A 1035 9.89 -4.18 -50.56
N ALA A 1036 10.79 -3.49 -51.26
CA ALA A 1036 10.79 -2.03 -51.34
C ALA A 1036 10.26 -1.54 -52.70
N GLU A 1037 9.30 -0.61 -52.68
CA GLU A 1037 8.73 0.04 -53.86
C GLU A 1037 9.29 1.45 -54.12
N PHE A 1038 9.61 1.71 -55.38
CA PHE A 1038 10.10 3.00 -55.88
C PHE A 1038 9.11 3.59 -56.92
N SER A 1039 8.92 4.91 -56.87
CA SER A 1039 7.92 5.61 -57.65
C SER A 1039 8.28 5.78 -59.14
N GLY A 1040 9.57 5.66 -59.50
CA GLY A 1040 10.12 5.86 -60.84
C GLY A 1040 10.52 4.58 -61.58
N LYS A 1041 11.21 4.72 -62.71
CA LYS A 1041 11.73 3.59 -63.50
C LYS A 1041 13.14 3.26 -63.06
N PHE A 1042 13.58 2.00 -63.20
CA PHE A 1042 14.94 1.58 -62.83
C PHE A 1042 16.05 2.40 -63.53
N SER A 1043 15.78 2.95 -64.71
CA SER A 1043 16.70 3.89 -65.39
C SER A 1043 17.07 5.11 -64.56
N ASP A 1044 16.20 5.49 -63.62
CA ASP A 1044 16.24 6.74 -62.87
C ASP A 1044 17.07 6.58 -61.59
N TYR A 1045 17.35 5.34 -61.16
CA TYR A 1045 18.06 5.01 -59.93
C TYR A 1045 19.47 4.46 -60.16
N GLN A 1046 20.38 4.77 -59.26
CA GLN A 1046 21.67 4.13 -59.11
C GLN A 1046 21.60 3.23 -57.88
N ILE A 1047 21.86 1.94 -58.05
CA ILE A 1047 21.85 0.96 -56.96
C ILE A 1047 23.30 0.60 -56.62
N ALA A 1048 23.66 0.70 -55.35
CA ALA A 1048 24.99 0.37 -54.84
C ALA A 1048 24.86 -0.54 -53.62
N ARG A 1049 25.47 -1.73 -53.67
CA ARG A 1049 25.57 -2.62 -52.50
C ARG A 1049 26.83 -2.30 -51.70
N LYS A 1050 26.71 -2.16 -50.40
CA LYS A 1050 27.85 -1.91 -49.49
C LYS A 1050 28.70 -3.19 -49.37
N PRO A 1051 30.04 -3.11 -49.58
CA PRO A 1051 30.88 -4.30 -49.52
C PRO A 1051 30.86 -4.96 -48.13
N GLY A 1052 30.55 -6.26 -48.10
CA GLY A 1052 30.57 -7.06 -46.87
C GLY A 1052 29.26 -7.07 -46.07
N THR A 1053 28.20 -6.39 -46.50
CA THR A 1053 26.88 -6.41 -45.84
C THR A 1053 25.74 -6.79 -46.80
N MET A 1054 24.52 -6.91 -46.26
CA MET A 1054 23.28 -7.01 -47.03
C MET A 1054 22.70 -5.63 -47.40
N GLU A 1055 23.37 -4.54 -47.02
CA GLU A 1055 22.91 -3.17 -47.18
C GLU A 1055 23.00 -2.71 -48.64
N ILE A 1056 21.88 -2.22 -49.19
CA ILE A 1056 21.72 -1.71 -50.54
C ILE A 1056 21.32 -0.24 -50.45
N THR A 1057 22.12 0.64 -51.03
CA THR A 1057 21.73 2.03 -51.25
C THR A 1057 21.05 2.15 -52.61
N VAL A 1058 19.86 2.75 -52.66
CA VAL A 1058 19.12 3.08 -53.88
C VAL A 1058 19.07 4.61 -53.98
N SER A 1059 19.65 5.18 -55.03
CA SER A 1059 19.76 6.65 -55.17
C SER A 1059 19.13 7.13 -56.46
N HIS A 1060 18.10 7.97 -56.38
CA HIS A 1060 17.52 8.59 -57.56
C HIS A 1060 18.53 9.58 -58.18
N LYS A 1061 18.99 9.32 -59.40
CA LYS A 1061 20.16 9.97 -60.06
C LYS A 1061 20.08 11.50 -60.21
N ASN A 1062 18.87 12.05 -60.13
CA ASN A 1062 18.57 13.48 -60.28
C ASN A 1062 17.94 14.11 -59.03
N ASN A 1063 18.01 13.46 -57.85
CA ASN A 1063 17.26 13.85 -56.64
C ASN A 1063 15.74 13.96 -56.93
N GLY A 1064 15.14 12.84 -57.33
CA GLY A 1064 13.68 12.72 -57.50
C GLY A 1064 12.99 12.61 -56.15
N ALA A 1065 11.67 12.36 -56.14
CA ALA A 1065 10.89 12.27 -54.91
C ALA A 1065 11.52 11.31 -53.90
N ASP A 1066 11.79 10.08 -54.34
CA ASP A 1066 12.39 8.97 -53.58
C ASP A 1066 13.83 9.23 -53.07
N GLY A 1067 14.51 10.31 -53.45
CA GLY A 1067 15.83 10.67 -52.90
C GLY A 1067 16.91 9.57 -52.87
N ILE A 1068 17.42 9.24 -51.67
CA ILE A 1068 18.52 8.29 -51.41
C ILE A 1068 18.19 7.38 -50.22
N ASP A 1069 17.87 6.13 -50.51
CA ASP A 1069 17.39 5.16 -49.53
C ASP A 1069 18.46 4.13 -49.16
N SER A 1070 18.45 3.72 -47.89
CA SER A 1070 19.32 2.73 -47.28
C SER A 1070 18.49 1.51 -46.87
N LEU A 1071 18.62 0.43 -47.62
CA LEU A 1071 17.83 -0.79 -47.47
C LEU A 1071 18.69 -1.89 -46.87
N ASN A 1072 18.16 -2.65 -45.91
CA ASN A 1072 18.79 -3.84 -45.34
C ASN A 1072 17.76 -4.98 -45.26
N SER A 1073 18.19 -6.23 -45.48
CA SER A 1073 17.27 -7.39 -45.60
C SER A 1073 16.07 -7.07 -46.50
N ILE A 1074 16.33 -6.64 -47.75
CA ILE A 1074 15.30 -6.47 -48.79
C ILE A 1074 15.69 -7.31 -50.00
N GLU A 1075 14.85 -8.29 -50.32
CA GLU A 1075 15.07 -9.25 -51.40
C GLU A 1075 14.55 -8.73 -52.74
N LEU A 1076 13.51 -7.89 -52.73
CA LEU A 1076 12.81 -7.38 -53.91
C LEU A 1076 12.81 -5.84 -53.97
N LEU A 1077 13.41 -5.28 -55.01
CA LEU A 1077 13.24 -3.85 -55.36
C LEU A 1077 12.30 -3.73 -56.56
N VAL A 1078 11.23 -2.97 -56.41
CA VAL A 1078 10.21 -2.80 -57.46
C VAL A 1078 10.19 -1.37 -57.97
N PHE A 1079 10.38 -1.22 -59.27
CA PHE A 1079 10.31 0.02 -60.03
C PHE A 1079 9.14 -0.06 -61.02
N GLN A 1080 8.66 1.08 -61.53
CA GLN A 1080 7.57 1.14 -62.51
C GLN A 1080 7.73 0.20 -63.71
N ASP A 1081 8.97 -0.07 -64.15
CA ASP A 1081 9.27 -0.85 -65.37
C ASP A 1081 9.86 -2.24 -65.11
N ARG A 1082 10.21 -2.60 -63.85
CA ARG A 1082 10.82 -3.91 -63.51
C ARG A 1082 10.91 -4.19 -62.01
N VAL A 1083 11.09 -5.47 -61.70
CA VAL A 1083 11.49 -5.99 -60.39
C VAL A 1083 12.93 -6.49 -60.45
N ILE A 1084 13.72 -6.20 -59.40
CA ILE A 1084 15.10 -6.66 -59.22
C ILE A 1084 15.18 -7.49 -57.94
N GLY A 1085 15.64 -8.74 -58.06
CA GLY A 1085 15.82 -9.66 -56.95
C GLY A 1085 17.27 -9.80 -56.49
N PHE A 1086 17.49 -9.91 -55.17
CA PHE A 1086 18.78 -10.12 -54.51
C PHE A 1086 18.79 -11.39 -53.65
N GLY A 1087 19.98 -11.96 -53.38
CA GLY A 1087 20.16 -13.08 -52.42
C GLY A 1087 20.41 -14.47 -53.03
N GLN A 1088 20.59 -15.47 -52.15
CA GLN A 1088 20.86 -16.88 -52.55
C GLN A 1088 19.61 -17.71 -52.86
N ARG A 1089 18.40 -17.21 -52.55
CA ARG A 1089 17.11 -17.88 -52.75
C ARG A 1089 16.49 -17.59 -54.13
N ALA A 1090 17.30 -17.51 -55.18
CA ALA A 1090 16.85 -17.05 -56.51
C ALA A 1090 15.69 -17.86 -57.12
N GLU A 1091 15.53 -19.14 -56.77
CA GLU A 1091 14.37 -19.95 -57.21
C GLU A 1091 13.06 -19.61 -56.47
N GLU A 1092 13.12 -19.18 -55.21
CA GLU A 1092 11.94 -18.76 -54.44
C GLU A 1092 11.53 -17.33 -54.82
N VAL A 1093 12.49 -16.41 -54.93
CA VAL A 1093 12.29 -15.06 -55.47
C VAL A 1093 11.66 -15.11 -56.87
N ALA A 1094 12.02 -16.10 -57.70
CA ALA A 1094 11.39 -16.33 -59.00
C ALA A 1094 9.96 -16.90 -58.93
N ARG A 1095 9.59 -17.63 -57.86
CA ARG A 1095 8.19 -18.05 -57.61
C ARG A 1095 7.34 -16.85 -57.21
N VAL A 1096 7.83 -16.03 -56.27
CA VAL A 1096 7.16 -14.78 -55.81
C VAL A 1096 6.83 -13.89 -56.99
N ALA A 1097 7.84 -13.61 -57.81
CA ALA A 1097 7.74 -12.75 -58.99
C ALA A 1097 6.75 -13.26 -60.06
N PHE A 1098 6.43 -14.56 -60.06
CA PHE A 1098 5.43 -15.14 -60.98
C PHE A 1098 4.00 -15.06 -60.41
N VAL A 1099 3.83 -15.09 -59.08
CA VAL A 1099 2.54 -14.89 -58.40
C VAL A 1099 2.10 -13.43 -58.47
N LEU A 1100 3.04 -12.49 -58.39
CA LEU A 1100 2.82 -11.04 -58.62
C LEU A 1100 2.28 -10.70 -60.03
N TRP A 1101 2.21 -11.69 -60.94
CA TRP A 1101 1.62 -11.55 -62.28
C TRP A 1101 0.16 -12.06 -62.36
N ASN A 1102 -0.49 -12.32 -61.21
CA ASN A 1102 -1.90 -12.67 -61.12
C ASN A 1102 -2.77 -11.42 -60.84
N PRO A 1103 -3.55 -10.90 -61.83
CA PRO A 1103 -4.34 -9.68 -61.68
C PRO A 1103 -5.57 -9.83 -60.75
N ALA A 1104 -5.80 -11.01 -60.17
CA ALA A 1104 -6.86 -11.24 -59.19
C ALA A 1104 -6.50 -10.86 -57.74
N ILE A 1105 -5.21 -10.56 -57.46
CA ILE A 1105 -4.73 -10.25 -56.10
C ILE A 1105 -4.26 -8.78 -56.00
N TYR A 1106 -3.77 -8.19 -57.10
CA TYR A 1106 -3.27 -6.82 -57.14
C TYR A 1106 -3.98 -6.02 -58.23
N ASN A 1107 -4.92 -5.16 -57.83
CA ASN A 1107 -5.72 -4.35 -58.76
C ASN A 1107 -4.96 -3.08 -59.23
N VAL A 1108 -3.80 -3.27 -59.87
CA VAL A 1108 -2.92 -2.18 -60.35
C VAL A 1108 -2.84 -2.19 -61.89
N PRO A 1109 -3.55 -1.28 -62.60
CA PRO A 1109 -3.69 -1.36 -64.06
C PRO A 1109 -2.43 -1.13 -64.91
N GLU A 1110 -1.29 -0.73 -64.33
CA GLU A 1110 -0.17 -0.12 -65.08
C GLU A 1110 1.03 -1.04 -65.36
N LEU A 1111 1.11 -2.25 -64.78
CA LEU A 1111 2.32 -3.10 -64.79
C LEU A 1111 2.53 -4.02 -66.02
N PHE A 1112 1.75 -3.85 -67.10
CA PHE A 1112 1.62 -4.81 -68.21
C PHE A 1112 2.83 -4.98 -69.17
N ALA A 1113 4.03 -4.51 -68.83
CA ALA A 1113 5.22 -4.61 -69.70
C ALA A 1113 6.57 -4.89 -69.00
N ALA A 1114 6.57 -5.16 -67.69
CA ALA A 1114 7.80 -5.27 -66.90
C ALA A 1114 8.57 -6.58 -67.12
N GLY A 1115 9.87 -6.49 -67.41
CA GLY A 1115 10.75 -7.64 -67.59
C GLY A 1115 11.56 -7.98 -66.33
N LEU A 1116 11.43 -9.22 -65.83
CA LEU A 1116 12.17 -9.71 -64.66
C LEU A 1116 13.67 -9.84 -64.91
N SER A 1117 14.49 -9.37 -63.98
CA SER A 1117 15.97 -9.43 -64.03
C SER A 1117 16.56 -9.81 -62.67
N PHE A 1118 17.20 -10.99 -62.60
CA PHE A 1118 17.82 -11.50 -61.38
C PHE A 1118 19.32 -11.17 -61.34
N TYR A 1119 19.81 -10.62 -60.23
CA TYR A 1119 21.23 -10.37 -59.99
C TYR A 1119 21.72 -11.19 -58.79
N THR A 1120 22.24 -12.39 -59.06
CA THR A 1120 23.10 -13.09 -58.09
C THR A 1120 24.56 -12.86 -58.46
N ASN A 1121 25.43 -12.69 -57.46
CA ASN A 1121 26.86 -12.44 -57.68
C ASN A 1121 27.67 -13.68 -58.10
N GLU A 1122 27.04 -14.82 -58.43
CA GLU A 1122 27.75 -16.02 -58.92
C GLU A 1122 27.16 -16.73 -60.14
N TYR A 1123 25.85 -16.62 -60.45
CA TYR A 1123 25.30 -17.11 -61.72
C TYR A 1123 24.22 -16.18 -62.31
N ALA A 1124 24.46 -15.74 -63.55
CA ALA A 1124 23.47 -15.03 -64.36
C ALA A 1124 22.62 -16.04 -65.14
N TYR A 1125 21.38 -16.25 -64.70
CA TYR A 1125 20.42 -17.09 -65.41
C TYR A 1125 19.89 -16.35 -66.65
N THR A 1126 19.88 -17.04 -67.80
CA THR A 1126 19.24 -16.51 -69.00
C THR A 1126 17.74 -16.86 -69.00
N LEU A 1127 16.94 -16.17 -69.81
CA LEU A 1127 15.51 -16.50 -70.00
C LEU A 1127 15.28 -17.96 -70.41
N ASN A 1128 16.31 -18.60 -71.00
CA ASN A 1128 16.29 -19.99 -71.45
C ASN A 1128 16.50 -21.02 -70.30
N ASP A 1129 16.98 -20.57 -69.14
CA ASP A 1129 17.19 -21.41 -67.96
C ASP A 1129 15.94 -21.46 -67.06
N LEU A 1130 15.15 -20.37 -67.02
CA LEU A 1130 13.83 -20.34 -66.37
C LEU A 1130 12.85 -21.35 -67.00
N CYS A 1131 12.94 -21.62 -68.31
CA CYS A 1131 12.15 -22.66 -68.97
C CYS A 1131 12.46 -24.10 -68.49
N LYS A 1132 13.58 -24.35 -67.81
CA LYS A 1132 13.88 -25.68 -67.23
C LYS A 1132 13.18 -25.89 -65.88
N VAL A 1133 13.06 -24.83 -65.07
CA VAL A 1133 12.33 -24.85 -63.80
C VAL A 1133 10.84 -25.14 -64.05
N ALA A 1134 10.26 -24.54 -65.10
CA ALA A 1134 8.88 -24.76 -65.53
C ALA A 1134 8.54 -26.22 -65.95
N LEU A 1135 9.53 -27.11 -66.10
CA LEU A 1135 9.33 -28.53 -66.45
C LEU A 1135 9.48 -29.49 -65.25
N ILE A 1136 9.84 -28.99 -64.07
CA ILE A 1136 9.95 -29.81 -62.84
C ILE A 1136 8.68 -29.74 -61.98
N PHE A 1137 7.91 -28.65 -62.06
CA PHE A 1137 6.70 -28.45 -61.25
C PHE A 1137 5.42 -28.86 -61.99
N ARG A 1138 5.13 -30.17 -61.98
CA ARG A 1138 3.73 -30.62 -61.91
C ARG A 1138 3.29 -30.57 -60.45
N PRO A 1139 2.21 -29.85 -60.09
CA PRO A 1139 1.65 -29.97 -58.76
C PRO A 1139 0.90 -31.32 -58.63
N GLU A 1140 1.56 -32.31 -58.03
CA GLU A 1140 0.86 -33.26 -57.16
C GLU A 1140 0.38 -32.47 -55.93
N LYS A 1141 -0.85 -32.57 -55.42
CA LYS A 1141 -2.03 -33.37 -55.78
C LYS A 1141 -3.27 -32.54 -55.41
N THR A 1142 -4.40 -32.76 -56.07
CA THR A 1142 -5.65 -32.09 -55.63
C THR A 1142 -6.13 -32.65 -54.28
N ALA A 1143 -6.90 -31.88 -53.51
CA ALA A 1143 -7.43 -32.32 -52.21
C ALA A 1143 -8.22 -33.65 -52.28
N GLN A 1144 -8.84 -33.94 -53.43
CA GLN A 1144 -9.51 -35.21 -53.71
C GLN A 1144 -8.54 -36.42 -53.73
N GLU A 1145 -7.31 -36.24 -54.18
CA GLU A 1145 -6.30 -37.31 -54.24
C GLU A 1145 -5.59 -37.55 -52.90
N LEU A 1146 -5.46 -36.51 -52.07
CA LEU A 1146 -4.92 -36.67 -50.71
C LEU A 1146 -5.90 -37.47 -49.82
N VAL A 1147 -7.20 -37.14 -49.90
CA VAL A 1147 -8.28 -37.91 -49.24
C VAL A 1147 -8.37 -39.34 -49.77
N ALA A 1148 -8.23 -39.54 -51.10
CA ALA A 1148 -8.17 -40.88 -51.68
C ALA A 1148 -6.94 -41.70 -51.21
N THR A 1149 -5.79 -41.05 -51.01
CA THR A 1149 -4.56 -41.72 -50.53
C THR A 1149 -4.65 -42.09 -49.05
N LEU A 1150 -5.26 -41.24 -48.22
CA LEU A 1150 -5.52 -41.52 -46.80
C LEU A 1150 -6.52 -42.67 -46.59
N LEU A 1151 -7.54 -42.79 -47.45
CA LEU A 1151 -8.54 -43.86 -47.38
C LEU A 1151 -8.08 -45.20 -48.00
N ALA A 1152 -7.05 -45.21 -48.84
CA ALA A 1152 -6.61 -46.41 -49.56
C ALA A 1152 -5.83 -47.45 -48.71
N ASN A 1153 -5.24 -47.06 -47.58
CA ASN A 1153 -4.24 -47.90 -46.89
C ASN A 1153 -4.74 -48.75 -45.70
N THR A 1154 -6.02 -48.70 -45.33
CA THR A 1154 -6.63 -49.72 -44.44
C THR A 1154 -8.12 -49.89 -44.72
N PRO A 1155 -8.53 -50.87 -45.54
CA PRO A 1155 -9.94 -51.21 -45.70
C PRO A 1155 -10.52 -51.78 -44.39
N GLY A 1156 -11.54 -51.12 -43.83
CA GLY A 1156 -12.46 -51.76 -42.87
C GLY A 1156 -12.27 -51.48 -41.37
N THR A 1157 -11.57 -50.42 -40.95
CA THR A 1157 -11.61 -49.97 -39.54
C THR A 1157 -11.90 -48.48 -39.42
N THR A 1158 -12.97 -48.15 -38.68
CA THR A 1158 -13.32 -46.78 -38.30
C THR A 1158 -12.32 -46.26 -37.27
N LYS A 1159 -11.73 -45.08 -37.51
CA LYS A 1159 -10.88 -44.39 -36.53
C LYS A 1159 -11.67 -43.32 -35.80
N THR A 1160 -11.34 -43.11 -34.52
CA THR A 1160 -12.00 -42.10 -33.68
C THR A 1160 -11.35 -40.72 -33.88
N ALA A 1161 -12.06 -39.64 -33.53
CA ALA A 1161 -11.56 -38.27 -33.69
C ALA A 1161 -10.18 -38.04 -33.02
N ALA A 1162 -9.94 -38.63 -31.85
CA ALA A 1162 -8.66 -38.59 -31.16
C ALA A 1162 -7.49 -39.20 -31.97
N GLN A 1163 -7.77 -40.19 -32.83
CA GLN A 1163 -6.75 -40.82 -33.69
C GLN A 1163 -6.46 -40.02 -34.97
N LEU A 1164 -7.32 -39.08 -35.34
CA LEU A 1164 -7.07 -38.10 -36.40
C LEU A 1164 -6.27 -36.92 -35.86
N TYR A 1165 -6.66 -36.39 -34.69
CA TYR A 1165 -5.90 -35.35 -33.97
C TYR A 1165 -4.42 -35.71 -33.75
N ALA A 1166 -4.15 -36.92 -33.24
CA ALA A 1166 -2.77 -37.38 -32.99
C ALA A 1166 -1.90 -37.55 -34.27
N ILE A 1167 -2.50 -37.56 -35.47
CA ILE A 1167 -1.76 -37.59 -36.75
C ILE A 1167 -1.45 -36.17 -37.24
N MET A 1168 -2.24 -35.18 -36.83
CA MET A 1168 -2.05 -33.77 -37.17
C MET A 1168 -1.03 -33.09 -36.25
N ASP A 1169 -1.08 -33.37 -34.93
CA ASP A 1169 -0.08 -32.89 -33.94
C ASP A 1169 1.36 -33.28 -34.32
N ALA A 1170 1.55 -34.48 -34.88
CA ALA A 1170 2.86 -35.00 -35.25
C ALA A 1170 3.53 -34.25 -36.43
N ASN A 1171 2.84 -33.29 -37.07
CA ASN A 1171 3.37 -32.47 -38.15
C ASN A 1171 3.48 -30.97 -37.80
N GLY A 1172 3.36 -30.59 -36.52
CA GLY A 1172 3.92 -29.33 -36.00
C GLY A 1172 3.16 -28.06 -36.34
N GLY A 1173 1.84 -28.00 -36.08
CA GLY A 1173 1.06 -26.76 -36.12
C GLY A 1173 0.43 -26.45 -34.76
N GLN A 1174 0.89 -25.39 -34.09
CA GLN A 1174 0.19 -24.81 -32.92
C GLN A 1174 -0.30 -23.39 -33.24
N SER A 1175 -1.62 -23.24 -33.38
CA SER A 1175 -2.34 -21.96 -33.21
C SER A 1175 -3.84 -22.22 -33.04
N SER A 1176 -4.42 -21.69 -31.94
CA SER A 1176 -5.86 -21.52 -31.64
C SER A 1176 -6.85 -22.70 -31.88
N GLN A 1177 -7.36 -23.30 -30.80
CA GLN A 1177 -8.33 -24.41 -30.82
C GLN A 1177 -9.82 -24.04 -31.08
N THR A 1178 -10.16 -22.75 -31.24
CA THR A 1178 -11.57 -22.28 -31.20
C THR A 1178 -12.30 -22.30 -32.54
N GLY A 1179 -11.64 -22.01 -33.66
CA GLY A 1179 -12.32 -21.91 -34.98
C GLY A 1179 -12.85 -23.23 -35.57
N TRP A 1180 -12.22 -24.36 -35.24
CA TRP A 1180 -12.51 -25.66 -35.88
C TRP A 1180 -13.57 -26.51 -35.16
N ALA A 1181 -13.97 -26.14 -33.94
CA ALA A 1181 -15.03 -26.84 -33.21
C ALA A 1181 -16.41 -26.62 -33.85
N ALA A 1182 -16.73 -25.37 -34.23
CA ALA A 1182 -18.01 -25.00 -34.84
C ALA A 1182 -18.27 -25.70 -36.19
N ALA A 1183 -17.22 -25.89 -37.00
CA ALA A 1183 -17.32 -26.58 -38.29
C ALA A 1183 -17.68 -28.08 -38.14
N ILE A 1184 -17.28 -28.73 -37.03
CA ILE A 1184 -17.55 -30.15 -36.80
C ILE A 1184 -18.96 -30.37 -36.25
N GLU A 1185 -19.48 -29.48 -35.39
CA GLU A 1185 -20.88 -29.56 -34.95
C GLU A 1185 -21.87 -29.26 -36.09
N ALA A 1186 -21.54 -28.32 -36.99
CA ALA A 1186 -22.36 -28.02 -38.16
C ALA A 1186 -22.53 -29.21 -39.13
N MET A 1187 -21.54 -30.10 -39.23
CA MET A 1187 -21.60 -31.30 -40.08
C MET A 1187 -22.29 -32.50 -39.42
N ALA A 1188 -22.56 -32.46 -38.10
CA ALA A 1188 -23.16 -33.56 -37.36
C ALA A 1188 -24.70 -33.57 -37.36
N LEU A 1189 -25.35 -32.46 -37.73
CA LEU A 1189 -26.79 -32.25 -37.48
C LEU A 1189 -27.74 -32.66 -38.62
N ASP A 1190 -27.26 -32.97 -39.83
CA ASP A 1190 -28.12 -33.29 -41.00
C ASP A 1190 -28.00 -34.76 -41.47
N ALA A 1191 -27.47 -35.66 -40.63
CA ALA A 1191 -27.34 -37.08 -40.92
C ALA A 1191 -28.63 -37.90 -40.59
N ALA A 1192 -29.80 -37.27 -40.58
CA ALA A 1192 -31.07 -37.88 -40.20
C ALA A 1192 -32.03 -38.06 -41.40
N THR A 1193 -32.09 -39.30 -41.89
CA THR A 1193 -33.04 -39.83 -42.89
C THR A 1193 -32.77 -39.52 -44.38
N SER A 1194 -32.44 -40.60 -45.08
CA SER A 1194 -32.22 -40.74 -46.52
C SER A 1194 -33.35 -40.27 -47.45
N ALA A 1195 -33.01 -39.51 -48.50
CA ALA A 1195 -33.32 -39.85 -49.90
C ALA A 1195 -32.57 -38.98 -50.92
N GLN A 1196 -32.16 -39.63 -52.03
CA GLN A 1196 -31.48 -39.14 -53.24
C GLN A 1196 -31.79 -37.69 -53.70
N LEU A 1197 -30.72 -36.97 -54.12
CA LEU A 1197 -30.79 -36.11 -55.31
C LEU A 1197 -29.68 -36.49 -56.31
N ASP A 1198 -30.07 -36.59 -57.58
CA ASP A 1198 -29.20 -36.84 -58.74
C ASP A 1198 -28.94 -35.50 -59.47
N LEU A 1199 -27.71 -35.29 -59.93
CA LEU A 1199 -27.30 -34.07 -60.64
C LEU A 1199 -26.46 -34.37 -61.91
N MET A 1200 -26.65 -35.55 -62.53
CA MET A 1200 -26.23 -35.77 -63.92
C MET A 1200 -27.19 -35.06 -64.91
N GLY A 1201 -27.04 -33.74 -65.09
CA GLY A 1201 -28.04 -32.94 -65.83
C GLY A 1201 -27.58 -31.77 -66.71
N VAL A 1202 -26.34 -31.25 -66.63
CA VAL A 1202 -25.93 -30.06 -67.42
C VAL A 1202 -24.48 -30.14 -67.92
N ALA A 1203 -24.22 -30.96 -68.96
CA ALA A 1203 -22.96 -30.90 -69.73
C ALA A 1203 -22.98 -31.67 -71.07
N GLN A 1204 -23.85 -31.35 -72.03
CA GLN A 1204 -23.65 -31.80 -73.43
C GLN A 1204 -24.01 -30.74 -74.49
N ASN A 1205 -23.08 -30.58 -75.45
CA ASN A 1205 -23.14 -29.87 -76.74
C ASN A 1205 -22.99 -28.33 -76.74
N GLY A 1206 -21.78 -27.86 -77.09
CA GLY A 1206 -21.43 -26.44 -77.20
C GLY A 1206 -20.21 -26.06 -78.06
N LEU A 1207 -19.79 -26.93 -79.01
CA LEU A 1207 -18.72 -26.71 -80.02
C LEU A 1207 -17.25 -26.62 -79.54
N ALA A 1208 -16.36 -27.08 -80.43
CA ALA A 1208 -14.92 -27.20 -80.19
C ALA A 1208 -14.11 -26.32 -81.17
N ALA A 1209 -12.98 -25.81 -80.68
CA ALA A 1209 -11.85 -25.42 -81.52
C ALA A 1209 -10.58 -26.03 -80.90
N THR A 1210 -9.91 -26.92 -81.64
CA THR A 1210 -8.66 -27.56 -81.23
C THR A 1210 -7.51 -26.56 -81.25
N TYR A 1211 -6.68 -26.57 -80.21
CA TYR A 1211 -5.27 -26.18 -80.34
C TYR A 1211 -4.36 -27.29 -79.83
N ASN A 1212 -3.50 -27.75 -80.72
CA ASN A 1212 -2.56 -28.86 -80.51
C ASN A 1212 -1.16 -28.25 -80.40
N TRP A 1213 -0.49 -28.38 -79.26
CA TRP A 1213 0.88 -27.89 -79.05
C TRP A 1213 1.83 -29.05 -78.76
N GLY A 1214 2.26 -29.70 -79.84
CA GLY A 1214 3.44 -30.56 -79.83
C GLY A 1214 4.68 -29.76 -80.23
N THR A 1215 5.71 -29.81 -79.39
CA THR A 1215 7.16 -29.68 -79.71
C THR A 1215 7.66 -28.55 -80.62
N GLN A 1216 8.53 -27.69 -80.05
CA GLN A 1216 9.46 -26.72 -80.71
C GLN A 1216 8.83 -25.40 -81.23
N PRO A 1217 9.60 -24.30 -81.33
CA PRO A 1217 10.28 -23.60 -80.24
C PRO A 1217 9.77 -22.13 -80.11
N CYS A 1218 10.19 -21.42 -79.06
CA CYS A 1218 9.74 -20.06 -78.75
C CYS A 1218 10.02 -19.03 -79.85
N PHE A 1219 8.97 -18.52 -80.50
CA PHE A 1219 8.96 -17.23 -81.21
C PHE A 1219 7.52 -16.78 -81.45
N TRP A 1220 7.12 -15.59 -80.98
CA TRP A 1220 6.10 -14.77 -81.64
C TRP A 1220 6.18 -13.28 -81.26
N PRO A 1221 5.64 -12.36 -82.09
CA PRO A 1221 6.12 -10.98 -82.16
C PRO A 1221 5.16 -9.90 -81.64
N LEU A 1222 5.71 -8.70 -81.47
CA LEU A 1222 5.01 -7.43 -81.25
C LEU A 1222 3.95 -7.11 -82.33
N VAL A 1223 2.66 -7.05 -81.94
CA VAL A 1223 1.60 -6.06 -82.31
C VAL A 1223 0.52 -6.17 -81.21
N GLY A 1224 -0.12 -5.12 -80.66
CA GLY A 1224 0.05 -3.67 -80.86
C GLY A 1224 -1.30 -2.94 -81.05
N GLY A 1225 -1.96 -2.54 -79.95
CA GLY A 1225 -3.27 -1.87 -79.91
C GLY A 1225 -3.67 -1.49 -78.50
#